data_AF-A0A3C1WAG1-F1
#
_entry.id   AF-A0A3C1WAG1-F1
#
_cell.length_a   1.000
_cell.length_b   1.000
_cell.length_c   1.000
_cell.angle_alpha   90.00
_cell.angle_beta   90.00
_cell.angle_gamma   90.00
#
_symmetry.space_group_name_H-M   'P 1'
#
loop_
_entity.id
_entity.type
_entity.pdbx_description
1 polymer ?
#
loop_
_entity_poly.entity_id
_entity_poly.type
_entity_poly.pdbx_seq_one_letter_code
_entity_poly.pdbx_strand_id
1 'polypeptide(L)'
;MRIPISLAFLLGTIGPVLCAPFDYHSVRGREAKGPVDGILEGELLPKHGTARTQGMRNFGEGWRGDAHLLWDGEPGQEMITEFRIEEAGIYEMSAQMTLAPDYGIFSVILDGKVLRRGIDLFNPKVSVAPVIQLGKLPLTRGEHKLAFKLTGANPNASTFQKSRYLLGLDFLKVINLAPPEQPVAETTKPKEVTAPKLTVTLEEVQPILATYCYGCHGEKGKVKGKTNLKELASPQDFLSRIELVGKAAEATTFQEMPPADAKQPTEEERRKLATLFNGYLEQHLQDSGRLKPVVMRRLNRYEYNNAAKDLLELKGDLYPLPEKVIRSRGYFNPASGRFPDTIQVSNRALGKNQIEQHILTGVSPFAIDLQAEHGFNNQGDQLSVSPILLESFLKLGRSIVNAREFDGYSALTDSLFRAPDEKDHTLWPPIIEERLRPFLERAFRSAINDATLKRYVSFVMREVSRHGNYSQAMKSVTAAVLASPRFLYLTETKKDASAEEPLTSYELATRLSFFLWSTLPDEELIASARNGDLSQPDVYAAHVRRMLESPKSKALAENFARQWLRLDQLITAVPDFDRFQIYYSRIGCEQWKFGLQTMAEPLLLFESIMVEDRSIMLLVDSNYSYRSDEMASWYKDAIPFRNKGNRNRFNTGSQRFSRRSLESRREGGVITS
;
A
#
# COMPACT_ATOMS: atom_id res chain seq x y z
N MET A 1 36.67 34.18 36.73
CA MET A 1 36.02 34.07 38.06
C MET A 1 34.52 34.23 37.83
N ARG A 2 33.65 33.21 37.73
CA ARG A 2 33.16 32.22 38.75
C ARG A 2 32.93 32.89 40.10
N ILE A 3 31.68 32.97 40.59
CA ILE A 3 31.01 32.09 41.60
C ILE A 3 29.55 32.62 41.83
N PRO A 4 28.51 31.84 42.22
CA PRO A 4 28.11 30.49 41.82
C PRO A 4 26.58 30.34 41.54
N ILE A 5 26.25 29.19 40.98
CA ILE A 5 24.90 28.66 40.72
C ILE A 5 24.30 28.19 42.06
N SER A 6 23.77 29.08 42.91
CA SER A 6 23.14 28.64 44.18
C SER A 6 21.94 29.46 44.68
N LEU A 7 21.38 30.39 43.89
CA LEU A 7 20.16 31.11 44.30
C LEU A 7 18.89 30.72 43.51
N ALA A 8 19.04 30.00 42.38
CA ALA A 8 17.89 29.58 41.56
C ALA A 8 17.16 28.33 42.11
N PHE A 9 17.74 27.61 43.08
CA PHE A 9 17.12 26.42 43.69
C PHE A 9 16.21 26.74 44.89
N LEU A 10 16.18 27.99 45.37
CA LEU A 10 15.47 28.41 46.59
C LEU A 10 14.16 29.18 46.34
N LEU A 11 13.93 29.63 45.10
CA LEU A 11 12.66 30.21 44.69
C LEU A 11 11.97 29.18 43.82
N GLY A 12 11.04 28.41 44.41
CA GLY A 12 10.19 27.45 43.72
C GLY A 12 9.31 28.13 42.68
N THR A 13 9.92 28.58 41.58
CA THR A 13 9.22 28.90 40.35
C THR A 13 8.85 27.55 39.73
N ILE A 14 7.60 27.16 39.96
CA ILE A 14 6.90 26.28 39.04
C ILE A 14 6.93 27.04 37.71
N GLY A 15 7.97 26.79 36.91
CA GLY A 15 7.98 27.19 35.51
C GLY A 15 6.73 26.62 34.84
N PRO A 16 6.24 27.23 33.75
CA PRO A 16 5.10 26.68 33.04
C PRO A 16 5.44 25.22 32.75
N VAL A 17 4.61 24.32 33.28
CA VAL A 17 4.63 22.92 32.86
C VAL A 17 4.20 22.97 31.41
N LEU A 18 5.16 23.21 30.52
CA LEU A 18 5.03 22.92 29.10
C LEU A 18 4.69 21.44 29.10
N CYS A 19 3.42 21.14 28.84
CA CYS A 19 2.99 19.78 28.57
C CYS A 19 3.97 19.26 27.52
N ALA A 20 4.68 18.17 27.83
CA ALA A 20 5.66 17.63 26.90
C ALA A 20 4.98 17.51 25.52
N PRO A 21 5.58 18.03 24.43
CA PRO A 21 4.96 17.99 23.12
C PRO A 21 4.54 16.56 22.82
N PHE A 22 3.31 16.38 22.31
CA PHE A 22 2.75 15.08 22.00
C PHE A 22 3.76 14.27 21.17
N ASP A 23 4.29 13.17 21.74
CA ASP A 23 5.30 12.37 21.08
C ASP A 23 4.67 11.48 20.02
N TYR A 24 4.37 12.09 18.88
CA TYR A 24 3.82 11.39 17.73
C TYR A 24 4.79 10.39 17.09
N HIS A 25 6.08 10.39 17.45
CA HIS A 25 7.04 9.40 16.95
C HIS A 25 6.80 8.02 17.59
N SER A 26 6.33 8.01 18.84
CA SER A 26 5.96 6.80 19.57
C SER A 26 4.61 6.21 19.13
N VAL A 27 3.77 7.00 18.45
CA VAL A 27 2.44 6.56 17.99
C VAL A 27 2.58 5.40 17.02
N ARG A 28 1.90 4.31 17.38
CA ARG A 28 1.73 3.09 16.60
C ARG A 28 0.36 2.53 16.97
N GLY A 29 -0.60 2.63 16.06
CA GLY A 29 -1.97 2.21 16.31
C GLY A 29 -2.20 0.70 16.16
N ARG A 30 -1.37 0.00 15.39
CA ARG A 30 -1.42 -1.46 15.23
C ARG A 30 -0.28 -2.14 15.96
N GLU A 31 -0.64 -3.14 16.77
CA GLU A 31 0.34 -4.11 17.23
C GLU A 31 0.80 -4.99 16.05
N ALA A 32 2.11 -5.28 16.01
CA ALA A 32 2.65 -6.16 14.99
C ALA A 32 2.15 -7.58 15.25
N LYS A 33 1.56 -8.24 14.23
CA LYS A 33 0.94 -9.58 14.33
C LYS A 33 1.85 -10.72 13.85
N GLY A 34 3.15 -10.47 13.72
CA GLY A 34 4.12 -11.43 13.17
C GLY A 34 3.91 -11.67 11.65
N PRO A 35 4.49 -12.73 11.08
CA PRO A 35 4.38 -13.02 9.66
C PRO A 35 2.94 -13.43 9.29
N VAL A 36 2.23 -12.57 8.56
CA VAL A 36 0.89 -12.92 8.03
C VAL A 36 1.04 -13.80 6.80
N ASP A 37 0.25 -14.88 6.73
CA ASP A 37 0.39 -16.08 5.87
C ASP A 37 1.55 -17.03 6.21
N GLY A 38 2.33 -16.68 7.24
CA GLY A 38 3.43 -17.47 7.75
C GLY A 38 4.66 -17.57 6.85
N ILE A 39 4.69 -17.02 5.62
CA ILE A 39 5.84 -17.20 4.71
C ILE A 39 6.83 -16.05 4.84
N LEU A 40 8.09 -16.40 5.09
CA LEU A 40 9.27 -15.55 5.12
C LEU A 40 10.19 -15.94 3.96
N GLU A 41 10.25 -15.11 2.92
CA GLU A 41 11.08 -15.37 1.73
C GLU A 41 12.57 -15.35 2.10
N GLY A 42 13.29 -16.39 1.69
CA GLY A 42 14.69 -16.59 2.04
C GLY A 42 15.55 -15.43 1.55
N GLU A 43 15.34 -14.98 0.31
CA GLU A 43 16.07 -13.85 -0.27
C GLU A 43 15.82 -12.52 0.45
N LEU A 44 14.81 -12.41 1.30
CA LEU A 44 14.51 -11.22 2.11
C LEU A 44 15.03 -11.34 3.55
N LEU A 45 15.33 -12.54 4.03
CA LEU A 45 15.86 -12.75 5.37
C LEU A 45 17.23 -12.10 5.58
N PRO A 46 17.59 -11.70 6.82
CA PRO A 46 18.92 -11.20 7.16
C PRO A 46 20.03 -12.16 6.71
N LYS A 47 21.06 -11.61 6.06
CA LYS A 47 22.18 -12.36 5.49
C LYS A 47 23.43 -12.04 6.27
N HIS A 48 24.09 -13.09 6.76
CA HIS A 48 25.34 -12.98 7.51
C HIS A 48 26.45 -13.77 6.81
N GLY A 49 27.70 -13.34 7.01
CA GLY A 49 28.87 -13.99 6.41
C GLY A 49 28.83 -13.98 4.87
N THR A 50 28.89 -15.17 4.27
CA THR A 50 28.91 -15.40 2.81
C THR A 50 27.51 -15.48 2.18
N ALA A 51 26.44 -15.32 2.98
CA ALA A 51 25.07 -15.37 2.50
C ALA A 51 24.77 -14.22 1.50
N ARG A 52 24.11 -14.56 0.40
CA ARG A 52 23.73 -13.64 -0.69
C ARG A 52 22.43 -14.08 -1.35
N THR A 53 21.78 -13.17 -2.08
CA THR A 53 20.64 -13.53 -2.93
C THR A 53 21.15 -14.08 -4.27
N GLN A 54 20.57 -15.18 -4.75
CA GLN A 54 20.78 -15.70 -6.10
C GLN A 54 19.45 -15.81 -6.83
N GLY A 55 19.41 -15.30 -8.07
CA GLY A 55 18.25 -15.47 -8.95
C GLY A 55 18.25 -16.85 -9.60
N MET A 56 17.09 -17.52 -9.59
CA MET A 56 16.93 -18.93 -9.95
C MET A 56 16.31 -19.16 -11.34
N ARG A 57 15.94 -18.11 -12.07
CA ARG A 57 15.28 -18.22 -13.40
C ARG A 57 16.05 -19.06 -14.42
N ASN A 58 17.37 -18.99 -14.41
CA ASN A 58 18.21 -19.74 -15.36
C ASN A 58 18.35 -21.22 -14.99
N PHE A 59 17.79 -21.64 -13.87
CA PHE A 59 17.92 -23.00 -13.31
C PHE A 59 16.60 -23.79 -13.33
N GLY A 60 15.46 -23.15 -13.64
CA GLY A 60 14.16 -23.78 -13.80
C GLY A 60 13.01 -22.95 -13.22
N GLU A 61 11.81 -23.54 -13.22
CA GLU A 61 10.61 -22.98 -12.59
C GLU A 61 10.39 -23.63 -11.22
N GLY A 62 9.74 -22.92 -10.28
CA GLY A 62 9.27 -23.50 -9.01
C GLY A 62 9.74 -22.78 -7.73
N TRP A 63 10.74 -21.90 -7.81
CA TRP A 63 11.17 -21.06 -6.68
C TRP A 63 10.20 -19.91 -6.46
N ARG A 64 9.85 -19.65 -5.20
CA ARG A 64 9.02 -18.49 -4.87
C ARG A 64 9.83 -17.22 -5.10
N GLY A 65 9.26 -16.25 -5.80
CA GLY A 65 9.99 -15.00 -6.11
C GLY A 65 11.13 -15.13 -7.14
N ASP A 66 11.31 -16.29 -7.78
CA ASP A 66 12.42 -16.61 -8.70
C ASP A 66 13.82 -16.40 -8.11
N ALA A 67 13.96 -16.44 -6.79
CA ALA A 67 15.22 -16.22 -6.09
C ALA A 67 15.27 -17.05 -4.80
N HIS A 68 16.46 -17.17 -4.22
CA HIS A 68 16.63 -17.79 -2.91
C HIS A 68 17.79 -17.15 -2.14
N LEU A 69 17.91 -17.47 -0.85
CA LEU A 69 19.12 -17.21 -0.07
C LEU A 69 20.14 -18.30 -0.33
N LEU A 70 21.28 -17.90 -0.89
CA LEU A 70 22.42 -18.76 -1.14
C LEU A 70 23.52 -18.50 -0.11
N TRP A 71 24.07 -19.56 0.47
CA TRP A 71 25.25 -19.49 1.35
C TRP A 71 26.24 -20.59 1.00
N ASP A 72 27.53 -20.32 1.16
CA ASP A 72 28.62 -21.29 1.04
C ASP A 72 29.45 -21.33 2.32
N GLY A 73 29.94 -22.53 2.67
CA GLY A 73 30.82 -22.74 3.82
C GLY A 73 31.54 -24.08 3.79
N GLU A 74 32.42 -24.27 4.76
CA GLU A 74 33.16 -25.51 4.99
C GLU A 74 32.49 -26.36 6.08
N PRO A 75 32.65 -27.70 6.06
CA PRO A 75 32.11 -28.57 7.10
C PRO A 75 32.45 -28.08 8.52
N GLY A 76 31.43 -27.97 9.36
CA GLY A 76 31.52 -27.40 10.71
C GLY A 76 31.07 -25.94 10.81
N GLN A 77 31.02 -25.18 9.72
CA GLN A 77 30.49 -23.82 9.69
C GLN A 77 28.96 -23.78 9.66
N GLU A 78 28.38 -22.63 10.01
CA GLU A 78 26.94 -22.40 10.03
C GLU A 78 26.53 -21.16 9.25
N MET A 79 25.42 -21.26 8.52
CA MET A 79 24.68 -20.10 8.02
C MET A 79 23.73 -19.64 9.12
N ILE A 80 23.76 -18.35 9.44
CA ILE A 80 22.88 -17.74 10.45
C ILE A 80 21.93 -16.79 9.74
N THR A 81 20.66 -16.87 10.11
CA THR A 81 19.65 -15.87 9.79
C THR A 81 18.73 -15.67 11.00
N GLU A 82 17.93 -14.62 10.96
CA GLU A 82 17.11 -14.18 12.09
C GLU A 82 15.70 -13.86 11.58
N PHE A 83 14.70 -14.19 12.38
CA PHE A 83 13.32 -13.80 12.12
C PHE A 83 12.63 -13.48 13.43
N ARG A 84 11.59 -12.65 13.36
CA ARG A 84 10.89 -12.17 14.55
C ARG A 84 9.50 -12.76 14.68
N ILE A 85 9.15 -13.11 15.91
CA ILE A 85 7.81 -13.51 16.32
C ILE A 85 7.23 -12.42 17.22
N GLU A 86 6.01 -11.98 16.94
CA GLU A 86 5.39 -10.89 17.70
C GLU A 86 4.37 -11.39 18.74
N GLU A 87 3.86 -12.61 18.57
CA GLU A 87 2.96 -13.28 19.52
C GLU A 87 3.58 -14.58 20.01
N ALA A 88 3.66 -14.76 21.33
CA ALA A 88 4.09 -16.04 21.86
C ALA A 88 3.02 -17.10 21.59
N GLY A 89 3.40 -18.25 21.03
CA GLY A 89 2.42 -19.24 20.59
C GLY A 89 3.06 -20.55 20.14
N ILE A 90 2.24 -21.51 19.76
CA ILE A 90 2.70 -22.76 19.15
C ILE A 90 2.72 -22.56 17.64
N TYR A 91 3.88 -22.67 17.02
CA TYR A 91 4.04 -22.48 15.59
C TYR A 91 4.37 -23.79 14.87
N GLU A 92 3.81 -23.98 13.68
CA GLU A 92 4.27 -24.96 12.71
C GLU A 92 5.32 -24.34 11.80
N MET A 93 6.53 -24.88 11.84
CA MET A 93 7.62 -24.43 11.00
C MET A 93 7.95 -25.44 9.91
N SER A 94 8.12 -24.94 8.69
CA SER A 94 8.59 -25.70 7.53
C SER A 94 9.46 -24.84 6.63
N ALA A 95 10.34 -25.44 5.84
CA ALA A 95 11.23 -24.73 4.94
C ALA A 95 11.24 -25.36 3.55
N GLN A 96 11.23 -24.54 2.51
CA GLN A 96 11.49 -24.97 1.14
C GLN A 96 12.94 -24.65 0.79
N MET A 97 13.67 -25.64 0.30
CA MET A 97 15.10 -25.53 0.04
C MET A 97 15.42 -25.90 -1.41
N THR A 98 16.62 -25.58 -1.85
CA THR A 98 17.11 -25.94 -3.18
C THR A 98 17.98 -27.18 -3.11
N LEU A 99 17.83 -28.08 -4.07
CA LEU A 99 18.72 -29.21 -4.28
C LEU A 99 19.67 -28.91 -5.45
N ALA A 100 20.96 -29.23 -5.32
CA ALA A 100 21.93 -29.09 -6.41
C ALA A 100 23.15 -30.02 -6.23
N PRO A 101 24.03 -30.16 -7.25
CA PRO A 101 25.15 -31.09 -7.18
C PRO A 101 26.20 -30.74 -6.13
N ASP A 102 26.33 -29.46 -5.80
CA ASP A 102 27.36 -28.89 -4.93
C ASP A 102 26.84 -28.52 -3.52
N TYR A 103 25.68 -29.07 -3.14
CA TYR A 103 25.02 -28.77 -1.88
C TYR A 103 25.35 -29.80 -0.80
N GLY A 104 25.47 -29.31 0.44
CA GLY A 104 25.88 -30.11 1.59
C GLY A 104 24.73 -30.76 2.36
N ILE A 105 25.10 -31.44 3.45
CA ILE A 105 24.19 -32.01 4.44
C ILE A 105 24.12 -31.10 5.66
N PHE A 106 22.92 -30.62 5.99
CA PHE A 106 22.71 -29.61 7.03
C PHE A 106 21.91 -30.12 8.22
N SER A 107 22.19 -29.52 9.39
CA SER A 107 21.31 -29.57 10.56
C SER A 107 20.72 -28.20 10.83
N VAL A 108 19.41 -28.15 11.08
CA VAL A 108 18.67 -26.93 11.36
C VAL A 108 18.56 -26.74 12.87
N ILE A 109 18.96 -25.57 13.36
CA ILE A 109 19.04 -25.22 14.76
C ILE A 109 18.27 -23.92 14.95
N LEU A 110 17.33 -23.87 15.89
CA LEU A 110 16.61 -22.67 16.27
C LEU A 110 16.88 -22.34 17.73
N ASP A 111 17.41 -21.15 18.01
CA ASP A 111 17.79 -20.68 19.36
C ASP A 111 18.62 -21.71 20.15
N GLY A 112 19.53 -22.39 19.45
CA GLY A 112 20.38 -23.43 20.02
C GLY A 112 19.73 -24.82 20.10
N LYS A 113 18.42 -24.97 19.85
CA LYS A 113 17.72 -26.26 19.80
C LYS A 113 17.77 -26.85 18.39
N VAL A 114 18.28 -28.07 18.25
CA VAL A 114 18.30 -28.79 16.97
C VAL A 114 16.87 -29.22 16.59
N LEU A 115 16.35 -28.70 15.48
CA LEU A 115 15.03 -29.07 14.95
C LEU A 115 15.10 -30.32 14.06
N ARG A 116 16.11 -30.37 13.19
CA ARG A 116 16.28 -31.48 12.24
C ARG A 116 17.76 -31.69 11.92
N ARG A 117 18.17 -32.94 11.72
CA ARG A 117 19.53 -33.34 11.37
C ARG A 117 19.56 -34.04 10.03
N GLY A 118 20.71 -34.02 9.36
CA GLY A 118 20.98 -34.86 8.20
C GLY A 118 20.13 -34.51 6.98
N ILE A 119 19.80 -33.24 6.78
CA ILE A 119 19.10 -32.80 5.57
C ILE A 119 20.09 -32.81 4.42
N ASP A 120 20.03 -33.85 3.60
CA ASP A 120 20.83 -33.95 2.38
C ASP A 120 20.19 -33.12 1.27
N LEU A 121 20.90 -32.11 0.81
CA LEU A 121 20.45 -31.21 -0.26
C LEU A 121 21.12 -31.53 -1.62
N PHE A 122 21.80 -32.67 -1.73
CA PHE A 122 22.39 -33.11 -2.98
C PHE A 122 21.33 -33.54 -4.02
N ASN A 123 21.49 -33.07 -5.25
CA ASN A 123 20.81 -33.61 -6.43
C ASN A 123 21.66 -33.39 -7.68
N PRO A 124 21.81 -34.37 -8.59
CA PRO A 124 22.52 -34.19 -9.87
C PRO A 124 22.01 -33.03 -10.74
N LYS A 125 20.78 -32.55 -10.53
CA LYS A 125 20.20 -31.40 -11.21
C LYS A 125 19.64 -30.39 -10.20
N VAL A 126 19.77 -29.11 -10.53
CA VAL A 126 19.19 -28.03 -9.74
C VAL A 126 17.67 -28.14 -9.76
N SER A 127 17.04 -28.22 -8.59
CA SER A 127 15.59 -28.36 -8.43
C SER A 127 15.15 -27.88 -7.05
N VAL A 128 13.84 -27.69 -6.86
CA VAL A 128 13.27 -27.35 -5.56
C VAL A 128 13.06 -28.63 -4.74
N ALA A 129 13.59 -28.66 -3.53
CA ALA A 129 13.37 -29.76 -2.58
C ALA A 129 11.90 -29.78 -2.14
N PRO A 130 11.27 -30.94 -1.86
CA PRO A 130 9.99 -30.98 -1.17
C PRO A 130 10.03 -30.18 0.14
N VAL A 131 8.91 -29.60 0.55
CA VAL A 131 8.84 -28.80 1.79
C VAL A 131 9.27 -29.65 2.99
N ILE A 132 10.31 -29.19 3.68
CA ILE A 132 10.91 -29.83 4.82
C ILE A 132 10.16 -29.36 6.07
N GLN A 133 9.42 -30.27 6.69
CA GLN A 133 8.82 -30.02 8.00
C GLN A 133 9.92 -29.93 9.07
N LEU A 134 9.93 -28.83 9.82
CA LEU A 134 10.83 -28.57 10.95
C LEU A 134 10.15 -28.82 12.30
N GLY A 135 8.81 -28.91 12.31
CA GLY A 135 8.01 -29.38 13.44
C GLY A 135 7.12 -28.29 14.04
N LYS A 136 6.40 -28.68 15.10
CA LYS A 136 5.57 -27.79 15.91
C LYS A 136 6.33 -27.40 17.18
N LEU A 137 6.50 -26.11 17.42
CA LEU A 137 7.31 -25.63 18.54
C LEU A 137 6.74 -24.35 19.15
N PRO A 138 6.87 -24.18 20.48
CA PRO A 138 6.55 -22.91 21.12
C PRO A 138 7.62 -21.87 20.73
N LEU A 139 7.18 -20.72 20.24
CA LEU A 139 8.02 -19.55 20.00
C LEU A 139 7.59 -18.42 20.94
N THR A 140 8.56 -17.66 21.42
CA THR A 140 8.35 -16.51 22.30
C THR A 140 8.23 -15.23 21.48
N ARG A 141 7.64 -14.17 22.04
CA ARG A 141 7.73 -12.86 21.40
C ARG A 141 9.19 -12.38 21.39
N GLY A 142 9.73 -12.04 20.22
CA GLY A 142 11.09 -11.54 20.06
C GLY A 142 11.79 -12.01 18.78
N GLU A 143 13.08 -11.69 18.68
CA GLU A 143 13.96 -12.23 17.62
C GLU A 143 14.31 -13.69 17.93
N HIS A 144 14.27 -14.52 16.89
CA HIS A 144 14.65 -15.92 16.91
C HIS A 144 15.78 -16.15 15.92
N LYS A 145 16.81 -16.87 16.37
CA LYS A 145 18.01 -17.15 15.58
C LYS A 145 17.91 -18.53 14.94
N LEU A 146 17.90 -18.58 13.61
CA LEU A 146 17.89 -19.79 12.82
C LEU A 146 19.27 -20.05 12.22
N ALA A 147 19.86 -21.19 12.56
CA ALA A 147 21.15 -21.61 12.05
C ALA A 147 21.06 -22.91 11.24
N PHE A 148 21.77 -22.95 10.13
CA PHE A 148 21.94 -24.13 9.29
C PHE A 148 23.40 -24.55 9.37
N LYS A 149 23.68 -25.57 10.18
CA LYS A 149 25.04 -26.07 10.40
C LYS A 149 25.39 -27.12 9.34
N LEU A 150 26.47 -26.88 8.60
CA LEU A 150 27.00 -27.82 7.61
C LEU A 150 27.68 -28.98 8.33
N THR A 151 27.08 -30.17 8.26
CA THR A 151 27.55 -31.37 8.96
C THR A 151 28.38 -32.31 8.09
N GLY A 152 28.27 -32.20 6.77
CA GLY A 152 28.98 -33.01 5.79
C GLY A 152 28.42 -32.79 4.40
N ALA A 153 28.66 -33.72 3.49
CA ALA A 153 28.09 -33.72 2.14
C ALA A 153 27.86 -35.15 1.65
N ASN A 154 26.98 -35.31 0.67
CA ASN A 154 26.78 -36.59 0.01
C ASN A 154 28.09 -37.04 -0.68
N PRO A 155 28.45 -38.33 -0.69
CA PRO A 155 29.65 -38.82 -1.39
C PRO A 155 29.71 -38.44 -2.89
N ASN A 156 28.55 -38.22 -3.51
CA ASN A 156 28.44 -37.82 -4.92
C ASN A 156 28.38 -36.30 -5.11
N ALA A 157 28.38 -35.51 -4.04
CA ALA A 157 28.31 -34.05 -4.13
C ALA A 157 29.65 -33.48 -4.62
N SER A 158 29.58 -32.59 -5.62
CA SER A 158 30.75 -31.83 -6.05
C SER A 158 31.09 -30.74 -5.03
N THR A 159 32.36 -30.36 -4.96
CA THR A 159 32.78 -29.26 -4.09
C THR A 159 32.63 -27.92 -4.83
N PHE A 160 32.01 -26.94 -4.18
CA PHE A 160 32.06 -25.55 -4.60
C PHE A 160 33.40 -24.94 -4.17
N GLN A 161 34.11 -24.26 -5.08
CA GLN A 161 35.40 -23.61 -4.79
C GLN A 161 36.39 -24.47 -3.97
N LYS A 162 36.68 -25.68 -4.47
CA LYS A 162 37.61 -26.69 -3.93
C LYS A 162 37.17 -27.45 -2.66
N SER A 163 36.67 -26.77 -1.62
CA SER A 163 36.39 -27.40 -0.30
C SER A 163 35.04 -27.06 0.31
N ARG A 164 34.22 -26.24 -0.37
CA ARG A 164 33.01 -25.65 0.20
C ARG A 164 31.76 -26.34 -0.33
N TYR A 165 30.68 -26.23 0.41
CA TYR A 165 29.36 -26.70 0.00
C TYR A 165 28.33 -25.58 0.13
N LEU A 166 27.31 -25.65 -0.71
CA LEU A 166 26.26 -24.65 -0.79
C LEU A 166 25.00 -25.03 -0.01
N LEU A 167 24.23 -24.00 0.30
CA LEU A 167 22.90 -24.02 0.91
C LEU A 167 22.01 -23.03 0.16
N GLY A 168 20.81 -23.46 -0.22
CA GLY A 168 19.78 -22.61 -0.84
C GLY A 168 18.48 -22.69 -0.06
N LEU A 169 18.05 -21.59 0.54
CA LEU A 169 16.75 -21.45 1.24
C LEU A 169 15.81 -20.59 0.40
N ASP A 170 14.71 -21.19 -0.09
CA ASP A 170 13.68 -20.51 -0.89
C ASP A 170 12.76 -19.71 0.03
N PHE A 171 12.07 -20.37 0.95
CA PHE A 171 11.29 -19.70 1.99
C PHE A 171 11.23 -20.50 3.29
N LEU A 172 10.94 -19.80 4.39
CA LEU A 172 10.58 -20.36 5.68
C LEU A 172 9.10 -20.09 5.94
N LYS A 173 8.30 -21.13 6.21
CA LYS A 173 6.89 -21.00 6.59
C LYS A 173 6.75 -21.24 8.09
N VAL A 174 6.20 -20.26 8.82
CA VAL A 174 6.02 -20.19 10.27
C VAL A 174 4.56 -19.82 10.55
N ILE A 175 3.71 -20.83 10.75
CA ILE A 175 2.27 -20.65 10.92
C ILE A 175 1.92 -20.75 12.40
N ASN A 176 1.21 -19.77 12.96
CA ASN A 176 0.66 -19.89 14.31
C ASN A 176 -0.46 -20.94 14.32
N LEU A 177 -0.35 -21.96 15.18
CA LEU A 177 -1.31 -23.06 15.34
C LEU A 177 -2.30 -22.84 16.49
N ALA A 178 -2.34 -21.66 17.10
CA ALA A 178 -3.46 -21.31 17.96
C ALA A 178 -4.78 -21.56 17.18
N PRO A 179 -5.83 -22.12 17.81
CA PRO A 179 -7.11 -22.21 17.14
C PRO A 179 -7.50 -20.81 16.66
N PRO A 180 -8.18 -20.66 15.50
CA PRO A 180 -8.83 -19.41 15.22
C PRO A 180 -9.73 -19.16 16.41
N GLU A 181 -9.50 -18.08 17.15
CA GLU A 181 -10.61 -17.50 17.87
C GLU A 181 -11.70 -17.36 16.81
N GLN A 182 -12.79 -18.12 16.97
CA GLN A 182 -14.08 -17.67 16.48
C GLN A 182 -14.16 -16.20 16.88
N PRO A 183 -14.72 -15.30 16.07
CA PRO A 183 -14.88 -13.92 16.47
C PRO A 183 -15.72 -13.92 17.75
N VAL A 184 -15.04 -13.96 18.89
CA VAL A 184 -15.60 -13.60 20.16
C VAL A 184 -15.83 -12.13 19.92
N ALA A 185 -17.11 -11.78 19.86
CA ALA A 185 -17.53 -10.42 20.09
C ALA A 185 -17.11 -10.06 21.53
N GLU A 186 -15.82 -9.94 21.78
CA GLU A 186 -15.28 -9.27 22.93
C GLU A 186 -14.98 -7.84 22.48
N THR A 187 -16.07 -7.09 22.61
CA THR A 187 -16.10 -5.70 23.01
C THR A 187 -15.05 -5.39 24.08
N THR A 188 -13.79 -5.31 23.69
CA THR A 188 -13.04 -4.12 24.04
C THR A 188 -12.89 -3.35 22.74
N LYS A 189 -13.83 -2.42 22.52
CA LYS A 189 -13.48 -1.20 21.77
C LYS A 189 -12.05 -0.86 22.22
N PRO A 190 -11.08 -0.67 21.31
CA PRO A 190 -9.88 0.03 21.69
C PRO A 190 -10.37 1.19 22.53
N LYS A 191 -9.87 1.35 23.76
CA LYS A 191 -10.06 2.62 24.44
C LYS A 191 -9.52 3.60 23.44
N GLU A 192 -10.45 4.22 22.72
CA GLU A 192 -10.20 5.37 21.91
C GLU A 192 -9.36 6.19 22.87
N VAL A 193 -8.12 6.47 22.49
CA VAL A 193 -7.35 7.45 23.21
C VAL A 193 -8.04 8.77 22.85
N THR A 194 -9.28 8.93 23.32
CA THR A 194 -9.88 10.20 23.63
C THR A 194 -8.93 10.76 24.67
N ALA A 195 -7.88 11.42 24.19
CA ALA A 195 -7.43 12.64 24.81
C ALA A 195 -8.70 13.34 25.30
N PRO A 196 -8.82 13.66 26.59
CA PRO A 196 -10.06 14.15 27.17
C PRO A 196 -10.62 15.22 26.24
N LYS A 197 -11.73 14.91 25.55
CA LYS A 197 -12.39 15.87 24.67
C LYS A 197 -12.72 17.02 25.60
N LEU A 198 -12.06 18.15 25.41
CA LEU A 198 -12.41 19.37 26.11
C LEU A 198 -13.85 19.67 25.66
N THR A 199 -14.84 19.35 26.49
CA THR A 199 -16.24 19.67 26.20
C THR A 199 -16.43 21.14 26.47
N VAL A 200 -16.07 21.95 25.49
CA VAL A 200 -16.25 23.39 25.51
C VAL A 200 -17.66 23.69 25.03
N THR A 201 -18.44 24.38 25.86
CA THR A 201 -19.81 24.75 25.51
C THR A 201 -19.85 26.07 24.74
N LEU A 202 -20.93 26.31 23.99
CA LEU A 202 -21.14 27.58 23.29
C LEU A 202 -21.20 28.77 24.29
N GLU A 203 -21.72 28.52 25.49
CA GLU A 203 -21.83 29.50 26.58
C GLU A 203 -20.45 29.97 27.08
N GLU A 204 -19.48 29.07 27.17
CA GLU A 204 -18.11 29.38 27.58
C GLU A 204 -17.35 30.22 26.53
N VAL A 205 -17.69 30.05 25.25
CA VAL A 205 -16.97 30.66 24.13
C VAL A 205 -17.61 31.96 23.65
N GLN A 206 -18.90 32.17 23.91
CA GLN A 206 -19.58 33.42 23.56
C GLN A 206 -18.84 34.68 24.06
N PRO A 207 -18.36 34.75 25.32
CA PRO A 207 -17.59 35.90 25.81
C PRO A 207 -16.27 36.10 25.05
N ILE A 208 -15.64 35.00 24.64
CA ILE A 208 -14.38 35.01 23.87
C ILE A 208 -14.66 35.56 22.45
N LEU A 209 -15.70 35.08 21.77
CA LEU A 209 -16.11 35.59 20.46
C LEU A 209 -16.49 37.07 20.51
N ALA A 210 -17.18 37.50 21.57
CA ALA A 210 -17.52 38.91 21.77
C ALA A 210 -16.28 39.79 21.95
N THR A 211 -15.28 39.31 22.68
CA THR A 211 -14.06 40.06 22.97
C THR A 211 -13.13 40.18 21.77
N TYR A 212 -12.97 39.10 20.99
CA TYR A 212 -11.91 39.01 19.98
C TYR A 212 -12.43 38.99 18.53
N CYS A 213 -13.68 38.59 18.28
CA CYS A 213 -14.16 38.31 16.92
C CYS A 213 -15.26 39.27 16.45
N TYR A 214 -16.27 39.54 17.27
CA TYR A 214 -17.47 40.29 16.84
C TYR A 214 -17.17 41.72 16.41
N GLY A 215 -16.17 42.38 16.99
CA GLY A 215 -15.76 43.74 16.60
C GLY A 215 -15.44 43.91 15.11
N CYS A 216 -14.99 42.82 14.45
CA CYS A 216 -14.70 42.78 13.02
C CYS A 216 -15.72 41.97 12.20
N HIS A 217 -16.39 40.99 12.82
CA HIS A 217 -17.29 40.03 12.18
C HIS A 217 -18.74 40.12 12.70
N GLY A 218 -19.33 41.32 12.69
CA GLY A 218 -20.78 41.50 12.90
C GLY A 218 -21.18 42.66 13.80
N GLU A 219 -20.30 43.16 14.66
CA GLU A 219 -20.63 44.25 15.57
C GLU A 219 -20.66 45.61 14.84
N LYS A 220 -21.66 46.44 15.14
CA LYS A 220 -21.88 47.76 14.51
C LYS A 220 -21.97 47.72 12.97
N GLY A 221 -22.42 46.60 12.39
CA GLY A 221 -22.53 46.41 10.94
C GLY A 221 -21.20 46.22 10.22
N LYS A 222 -20.09 46.05 10.95
CA LYS A 222 -18.77 45.76 10.36
C LYS A 222 -18.65 44.27 10.07
N VAL A 223 -18.48 43.92 8.80
CA VAL A 223 -18.23 42.55 8.31
C VAL A 223 -16.92 42.51 7.53
N LYS A 224 -15.81 42.77 8.22
CA LYS A 224 -14.49 42.57 7.63
C LYS A 224 -14.37 41.08 7.23
N GLY A 225 -13.88 40.81 6.03
CA GLY A 225 -13.85 39.45 5.47
C GLY A 225 -15.19 38.92 4.93
N LYS A 226 -16.24 39.76 4.85
CA LYS A 226 -17.59 39.41 4.33
C LYS A 226 -18.29 38.28 5.09
N THR A 227 -17.95 38.07 6.36
CA THR A 227 -18.54 37.03 7.22
C THR A 227 -19.07 37.64 8.52
N ASN A 228 -20.23 37.16 8.97
CA ASN A 228 -20.89 37.64 10.19
C ASN A 228 -21.00 36.49 11.20
N LEU A 229 -20.19 36.52 12.26
CA LEU A 229 -20.17 35.48 13.29
C LEU A 229 -21.28 35.67 14.33
N LYS A 230 -21.96 36.82 14.37
CA LYS A 230 -23.11 37.03 15.26
C LYS A 230 -24.36 36.26 14.83
N GLU A 231 -24.40 35.81 13.56
CA GLU A 231 -25.45 34.93 13.06
C GLU A 231 -25.32 33.50 13.60
N LEU A 232 -24.20 33.16 14.25
CA LEU A 232 -23.98 31.87 14.91
C LEU A 232 -24.39 31.96 16.39
N ALA A 233 -25.69 32.01 16.65
CA ALA A 233 -26.23 32.22 18.00
C ALA A 233 -26.63 30.91 18.71
N SER A 234 -26.95 29.87 17.95
CA SER A 234 -27.40 28.56 18.45
C SER A 234 -26.62 27.41 17.83
N PRO A 235 -26.58 26.21 18.45
CA PRO A 235 -25.99 25.01 17.85
C PRO A 235 -26.48 24.74 16.42
N GLN A 236 -27.75 24.99 16.13
CA GLN A 236 -28.33 24.80 14.81
C GLN A 236 -27.76 25.78 13.75
N ASP A 237 -27.40 27.01 14.16
CA ASP A 237 -26.78 27.98 13.27
C ASP A 237 -25.37 27.56 12.87
N PHE A 238 -24.61 26.98 13.81
CA PHE A 238 -23.29 26.41 13.52
C PHE A 238 -23.38 25.27 12.52
N LEU A 239 -24.35 24.36 12.70
CA LEU A 239 -24.55 23.20 11.81
C LEU A 239 -25.07 23.60 10.42
N SER A 240 -25.95 24.60 10.33
CA SER A 240 -26.51 25.06 9.05
C SER A 240 -25.53 25.89 8.21
N ARG A 241 -24.50 26.47 8.85
CA ARG A 241 -23.49 27.32 8.20
C ARG A 241 -22.10 26.70 8.32
N ILE A 242 -22.02 25.39 8.09
CA ILE A 242 -20.82 24.62 8.37
C ILE A 242 -19.58 25.10 7.59
N GLU A 243 -19.76 25.63 6.36
CA GLU A 243 -18.65 26.18 5.58
C GLU A 243 -18.01 27.41 6.24
N LEU A 244 -18.81 28.25 6.90
CA LEU A 244 -18.31 29.40 7.67
C LEU A 244 -17.59 28.92 8.93
N VAL A 245 -18.14 27.92 9.61
CA VAL A 245 -17.54 27.29 10.79
C VAL A 245 -16.19 26.64 10.44
N GLY A 246 -16.09 25.98 9.28
CA GLY A 246 -14.85 25.42 8.75
C GLY A 246 -13.76 26.46 8.59
N LYS A 247 -14.07 27.58 7.93
CA LYS A 247 -13.13 28.71 7.77
C LYS A 247 -12.72 29.34 9.10
N ALA A 248 -13.65 29.44 10.06
CA ALA A 248 -13.34 29.96 11.39
C ALA A 248 -12.42 29.00 12.17
N ALA A 249 -12.62 27.69 12.05
CA ALA A 249 -11.75 26.67 12.64
C ALA A 249 -10.33 26.76 12.08
N GLU A 250 -10.18 26.85 10.76
CA GLU A 250 -8.88 26.99 10.09
C GLU A 250 -8.17 28.28 10.53
N ALA A 251 -8.83 29.43 10.43
CA ALA A 251 -8.23 30.72 10.75
C ALA A 251 -7.78 30.84 12.22
N THR A 252 -8.54 30.23 13.15
CA THR A 252 -8.16 30.19 14.57
C THR A 252 -7.05 29.18 14.86
N THR A 253 -7.05 28.03 14.16
CA THR A 253 -6.01 26.99 14.29
C THR A 253 -4.66 27.46 13.75
N PHE A 254 -4.65 28.13 12.60
CA PHE A 254 -3.44 28.69 11.98
C PHE A 254 -3.01 30.05 12.56
N GLN A 255 -3.73 30.58 13.56
CA GLN A 255 -3.46 31.87 14.20
C GLN A 255 -3.50 33.07 13.24
N GLU A 256 -4.24 32.97 12.14
CA GLU A 256 -4.43 34.06 11.20
C GLU A 256 -5.42 35.11 11.74
N MET A 257 -6.32 34.68 12.62
CA MET A 257 -7.35 35.51 13.25
C MET A 257 -7.35 35.35 14.78
N PRO A 258 -7.47 36.44 15.55
CA PRO A 258 -7.55 37.85 15.10
C PRO A 258 -6.24 38.35 14.44
N PRO A 259 -6.29 39.37 13.58
CA PRO A 259 -5.10 39.97 12.96
C PRO A 259 -4.04 40.41 13.98
N ALA A 260 -2.77 40.45 13.59
CA ALA A 260 -1.66 40.77 14.50
C ALA A 260 -1.79 42.14 15.20
N ASP A 261 -2.50 43.10 14.60
CA ASP A 261 -2.79 44.43 15.13
C ASP A 261 -4.04 44.48 16.04
N ALA A 262 -4.77 43.37 16.19
CA ALA A 262 -5.94 43.26 17.05
C ALA A 262 -5.61 42.57 18.39
N LYS A 263 -6.54 42.68 19.34
CA LYS A 263 -6.43 42.00 20.65
C LYS A 263 -6.37 40.49 20.43
N GLN A 264 -5.34 39.84 20.97
CA GLN A 264 -5.12 38.40 20.81
C GLN A 264 -5.71 37.61 21.98
N PRO A 265 -6.36 36.46 21.73
CA PRO A 265 -6.75 35.53 22.78
C PRO A 265 -5.51 34.86 23.39
N THR A 266 -5.62 34.46 24.65
CA THR A 266 -4.65 33.58 25.30
C THR A 266 -4.63 32.20 24.64
N GLU A 267 -3.58 31.41 24.90
CA GLU A 267 -3.47 30.06 24.36
C GLU A 267 -4.64 29.15 24.79
N GLU A 268 -5.12 29.31 26.02
CA GLU A 268 -6.28 28.57 26.53
C GLU A 268 -7.58 28.98 25.82
N GLU A 269 -7.83 30.28 25.65
CA GLU A 269 -9.00 30.80 24.93
C GLU A 269 -8.98 30.38 23.46
N ARG A 270 -7.80 30.36 22.83
CA ARG A 270 -7.64 29.89 21.45
C ARG A 270 -7.93 28.40 21.32
N ARG A 271 -7.47 27.59 22.28
CA ARG A 271 -7.84 26.17 22.33
C ARG A 271 -9.35 25.98 22.46
N LYS A 272 -10.01 26.76 23.32
CA LYS A 272 -11.49 26.71 23.48
C LYS A 272 -12.22 27.05 22.18
N LEU A 273 -11.81 28.10 21.47
CA LEU A 273 -12.34 28.48 20.16
C LEU A 273 -12.18 27.35 19.14
N ALA A 274 -10.96 26.84 18.98
CA ALA A 274 -10.66 25.77 18.04
C ALA A 274 -11.45 24.49 18.38
N THR A 275 -11.54 24.13 19.66
CA THR A 275 -12.31 22.96 20.10
C THR A 275 -13.80 23.11 19.80
N LEU A 276 -14.40 24.29 20.00
CA LEU A 276 -15.81 24.51 19.68
C LEU A 276 -16.08 24.38 18.18
N PHE A 277 -15.33 25.11 17.34
CA PHE A 277 -15.55 25.06 15.89
C PHE A 277 -15.29 23.67 15.31
N ASN A 278 -14.20 23.01 15.73
CA ASN A 278 -13.91 21.63 15.33
C ASN A 278 -14.95 20.64 15.85
N GLY A 279 -15.53 20.86 17.03
CA GLY A 279 -16.59 20.02 17.58
C GLY A 279 -17.87 20.06 16.73
N TYR A 280 -18.28 21.24 16.24
CA TYR A 280 -19.40 21.36 15.31
C TYR A 280 -19.10 20.79 13.92
N LEU A 281 -17.85 20.88 13.46
CA LEU A 281 -17.42 20.19 12.23
C LEU A 281 -17.51 18.68 12.39
N GLU A 282 -17.02 18.14 13.50
CA GLU A 282 -17.10 16.71 13.82
C GLU A 282 -18.55 16.25 13.92
N GLN A 283 -19.40 16.99 14.65
CA GLN A 283 -20.83 16.71 14.75
C GLN A 283 -21.50 16.74 13.37
N HIS A 284 -21.25 17.77 12.57
CA HIS A 284 -21.80 17.83 11.22
C HIS A 284 -21.31 16.64 10.38
N LEU A 285 -20.04 16.25 10.45
CA LEU A 285 -19.55 15.08 9.71
C LEU A 285 -20.23 13.77 10.16
N GLN A 286 -20.49 13.61 11.45
CA GLN A 286 -21.22 12.47 12.02
C GLN A 286 -22.69 12.46 11.59
N ASP A 287 -23.36 13.60 11.68
CA ASP A 287 -24.80 13.75 11.36
C ASP A 287 -25.06 13.74 9.85
N SER A 288 -24.10 14.20 9.05
CA SER A 288 -24.29 14.35 7.62
C SER A 288 -24.25 13.01 6.92
N GLY A 289 -23.26 12.14 7.17
CA GLY A 289 -23.03 10.92 6.39
C GLY A 289 -23.04 11.13 4.86
N ARG A 290 -23.04 12.39 4.40
CA ARG A 290 -23.34 12.84 3.05
C ARG A 290 -22.03 13.19 2.41
N LEU A 291 -21.56 12.27 1.57
CA LEU A 291 -20.39 12.53 0.75
C LEU A 291 -20.82 13.39 -0.44
N LYS A 292 -20.13 14.51 -0.68
CA LYS A 292 -20.29 15.25 -1.94
C LYS A 292 -20.04 14.27 -3.09
N PRO A 293 -21.00 14.13 -4.03
CA PRO A 293 -20.87 13.14 -5.10
C PRO A 293 -19.72 13.49 -6.04
N VAL A 294 -19.03 12.46 -6.50
CA VAL A 294 -17.95 12.57 -7.49
C VAL A 294 -18.58 12.69 -8.87
N VAL A 295 -18.07 13.62 -9.68
CA VAL A 295 -18.43 13.73 -11.10
C VAL A 295 -18.12 12.39 -11.79
N MET A 296 -19.04 11.91 -12.63
CA MET A 296 -18.81 10.72 -13.47
C MET A 296 -17.40 10.76 -14.06
N ARG A 297 -16.64 9.67 -13.86
CA ARG A 297 -15.27 9.57 -14.40
C ARG A 297 -15.01 8.19 -14.94
N ARG A 298 -14.17 8.08 -15.96
CA ARG A 298 -13.65 6.76 -16.37
C ARG A 298 -12.50 6.30 -15.49
N LEU A 299 -12.20 5.02 -15.58
CA LEU A 299 -10.96 4.45 -15.08
C LEU A 299 -9.78 5.07 -15.83
N ASN A 300 -8.77 5.47 -15.09
CA ASN A 300 -7.47 5.77 -15.68
C ASN A 300 -6.74 4.47 -16.07
N ARG A 301 -5.61 4.59 -16.77
CA ARG A 301 -4.81 3.42 -17.20
C ARG A 301 -4.41 2.48 -16.06
N TYR A 302 -3.99 3.02 -14.93
CA TYR A 302 -3.57 2.23 -13.77
C TYR A 302 -4.75 1.44 -13.17
N GLU A 303 -5.87 2.12 -12.99
CA GLU A 303 -7.12 1.54 -12.48
C GLU A 303 -7.70 0.50 -13.44
N TYR A 304 -7.68 0.74 -14.76
CA TYR A 304 -8.15 -0.23 -15.76
C TYR A 304 -7.31 -1.51 -15.71
N ASN A 305 -5.98 -1.39 -15.65
CA ASN A 305 -5.10 -2.55 -15.54
C ASN A 305 -5.43 -3.38 -14.30
N ASN A 306 -5.52 -2.73 -13.13
CA ASN A 306 -5.80 -3.45 -11.88
C ASN A 306 -7.21 -4.05 -11.88
N ALA A 307 -8.22 -3.31 -12.34
CA ALA A 307 -9.60 -3.78 -12.39
C ALA A 307 -9.77 -4.99 -13.30
N ALA A 308 -9.19 -4.98 -14.50
CA ALA A 308 -9.27 -6.10 -15.42
C ALA A 308 -8.39 -7.28 -14.96
N LYS A 309 -7.22 -7.03 -14.36
CA LYS A 309 -6.41 -8.06 -13.70
C LYS A 309 -7.19 -8.77 -12.59
N ASP A 310 -7.86 -8.02 -11.72
CA ASP A 310 -8.62 -8.57 -10.60
C ASP A 310 -9.91 -9.26 -11.05
N LEU A 311 -10.58 -8.75 -12.08
CA LEU A 311 -11.79 -9.35 -12.64
C LEU A 311 -11.50 -10.70 -13.29
N LEU A 312 -10.35 -10.82 -13.96
CA LEU A 312 -9.94 -12.01 -14.70
C LEU A 312 -9.00 -12.92 -13.90
N GLU A 313 -8.69 -12.55 -12.66
CA GLU A 313 -7.80 -13.27 -11.76
C GLU A 313 -6.46 -13.62 -12.41
N LEU A 314 -5.83 -12.61 -13.00
CA LEU A 314 -4.57 -12.77 -13.72
C LEU A 314 -3.37 -12.78 -12.76
N LYS A 315 -2.36 -13.60 -13.06
CA LYS A 315 -1.13 -13.72 -12.24
C LYS A 315 -0.29 -12.44 -12.17
N GLY A 316 -0.49 -11.47 -13.06
CA GLY A 316 0.28 -10.24 -13.15
C GLY A 316 -0.46 -9.12 -13.90
N ASP A 317 0.28 -8.12 -14.36
CA ASP A 317 -0.28 -6.98 -15.07
C ASP A 317 -0.63 -7.34 -16.53
N LEU A 318 -1.45 -6.51 -17.18
CA LEU A 318 -1.86 -6.71 -18.56
C LEU A 318 -0.75 -6.29 -19.52
N TYR A 319 -0.12 -5.17 -19.20
CA TYR A 319 0.81 -4.45 -20.07
C TYR A 319 1.76 -3.60 -19.24
N PRO A 320 2.80 -3.03 -19.88
CA PRO A 320 3.79 -2.25 -19.17
C PRO A 320 3.27 -0.99 -18.44
N LEU A 321 3.47 -0.90 -17.12
CA LEU A 321 3.10 0.23 -16.26
C LEU A 321 4.32 0.97 -15.67
N PRO A 322 4.78 2.07 -16.30
CA PRO A 322 5.79 2.97 -15.73
C PRO A 322 5.37 3.62 -14.40
N GLU A 323 4.06 3.79 -14.15
CA GLU A 323 3.52 4.39 -12.93
C GLU A 323 3.82 3.56 -11.68
N LYS A 324 4.06 2.25 -11.83
CA LYS A 324 4.52 1.37 -10.74
C LYS A 324 6.02 1.55 -10.52
N VAL A 325 6.36 2.55 -9.71
CA VAL A 325 7.74 2.97 -9.40
C VAL A 325 8.50 1.89 -8.65
N ILE A 326 7.95 1.40 -7.52
CA ILE A 326 8.59 0.36 -6.70
C ILE A 326 8.16 -1.02 -7.20
N ARG A 327 9.12 -1.75 -7.77
CA ARG A 327 8.99 -3.15 -8.19
C ARG A 327 9.73 -4.03 -7.20
N SER A 328 8.99 -4.65 -6.30
CA SER A 328 9.52 -5.65 -5.37
C SER A 328 8.37 -6.51 -4.88
N ARG A 329 8.66 -7.76 -4.51
CA ARG A 329 7.67 -8.76 -4.07
C ARG A 329 7.86 -9.06 -2.59
N GLY A 330 6.78 -9.46 -1.93
CA GLY A 330 6.80 -10.04 -0.58
C GLY A 330 7.10 -9.08 0.58
N TYR A 331 7.64 -7.88 0.32
CA TYR A 331 8.01 -6.95 1.40
C TYR A 331 6.82 -6.17 1.98
N PHE A 332 5.77 -5.94 1.18
CA PHE A 332 4.63 -5.12 1.58
C PHE A 332 3.51 -6.01 2.15
N ASN A 333 3.47 -6.12 3.47
CA ASN A 333 2.50 -6.94 4.21
C ASN A 333 1.85 -6.11 5.34
N PRO A 334 0.78 -5.36 5.05
CA PRO A 334 0.13 -4.47 6.02
C PRO A 334 -0.49 -5.19 7.22
N ALA A 335 -0.98 -6.43 7.02
CA ALA A 335 -1.55 -7.23 8.08
C ALA A 335 -0.52 -7.58 9.18
N SER A 336 0.77 -7.61 8.86
CA SER A 336 1.83 -7.85 9.84
C SER A 336 2.01 -6.71 10.85
N GLY A 337 1.53 -5.50 10.55
CA GLY A 337 1.76 -4.31 11.37
C GLY A 337 3.23 -3.87 11.44
N ARG A 338 4.11 -4.47 10.62
CA ARG A 338 5.55 -4.18 10.61
C ARG A 338 6.09 -4.07 9.20
N PHE A 339 6.78 -2.95 8.95
CA PHE A 339 7.47 -2.75 7.69
C PHE A 339 8.93 -3.24 7.80
N PRO A 340 9.49 -3.94 6.80
CA PRO A 340 10.84 -4.48 6.90
C PRO A 340 11.90 -3.39 7.10
N ASP A 341 12.93 -3.66 7.90
CA ASP A 341 14.04 -2.73 8.13
C ASP A 341 15.00 -2.66 6.92
N THR A 342 14.95 -3.63 6.01
CA THR A 342 15.73 -3.61 4.76
C THR A 342 14.92 -4.21 3.63
N ILE A 343 14.91 -3.53 2.49
CA ILE A 343 14.10 -3.88 1.32
C ILE A 343 14.96 -3.79 0.07
N GLN A 344 14.83 -4.80 -0.79
CA GLN A 344 15.40 -4.74 -2.14
C GLN A 344 14.35 -4.16 -3.09
N VAL A 345 14.62 -2.98 -3.64
CA VAL A 345 13.71 -2.25 -4.54
C VAL A 345 14.26 -2.25 -5.96
N SER A 346 13.43 -2.59 -6.94
CA SER A 346 13.73 -2.35 -8.36
C SER A 346 12.73 -1.36 -8.97
N ASN A 347 13.04 -0.86 -10.16
CA ASN A 347 12.16 0.02 -10.96
C ASN A 347 12.50 -0.21 -12.45
N ARG A 348 11.52 -0.10 -13.35
CA ARG A 348 11.74 -0.10 -14.82
C ARG A 348 12.85 0.85 -15.25
N ALA A 349 12.86 2.04 -14.66
CA ALA A 349 13.85 3.03 -14.99
C ALA A 349 15.24 2.61 -14.48
N LEU A 350 15.34 1.91 -13.33
CA LEU A 350 16.62 1.44 -12.78
C LEU A 350 17.32 0.45 -13.72
N GLY A 351 16.57 -0.37 -14.48
CA GLY A 351 17.12 -1.36 -15.42
C GLY A 351 16.31 -1.58 -16.69
N LYS A 352 16.95 -1.40 -17.86
CA LYS A 352 16.36 -1.63 -19.20
C LYS A 352 15.87 -3.08 -19.45
N ASN A 353 16.30 -4.05 -18.65
CA ASN A 353 16.12 -5.48 -18.94
C ASN A 353 15.19 -6.23 -17.96
N GLN A 354 14.52 -5.55 -17.02
CA GLN A 354 13.51 -6.21 -16.19
C GLN A 354 12.14 -6.05 -16.82
N ILE A 355 11.89 -6.93 -17.79
CA ILE A 355 10.57 -7.21 -18.36
C ILE A 355 9.60 -7.38 -17.18
N GLU A 356 8.49 -6.66 -17.21
CA GLU A 356 7.42 -6.87 -16.24
C GLU A 356 7.06 -8.34 -16.25
N GLN A 357 7.31 -8.99 -15.12
CA GLN A 357 7.18 -10.42 -15.05
C GLN A 357 5.71 -10.77 -15.13
N HIS A 358 5.37 -11.48 -16.20
CA HIS A 358 4.02 -11.81 -16.60
C HIS A 358 3.24 -10.56 -17.00
N ILE A 359 3.33 -10.25 -18.30
CA ILE A 359 2.42 -9.39 -19.03
C ILE A 359 1.91 -10.18 -20.23
N LEU A 360 0.78 -9.76 -20.79
CA LEU A 360 0.23 -10.43 -21.96
C LEU A 360 0.93 -9.95 -23.23
N THR A 361 1.41 -10.89 -24.05
CA THR A 361 2.10 -10.53 -25.31
C THR A 361 1.11 -9.92 -26.30
N GLY A 362 1.48 -8.81 -26.93
CA GLY A 362 0.64 -8.11 -27.91
C GLY A 362 -0.48 -7.26 -27.29
N VAL A 363 -0.49 -7.10 -25.97
CA VAL A 363 -1.43 -6.21 -25.27
C VAL A 363 -0.75 -4.86 -25.01
N SER A 364 -1.23 -3.82 -25.69
CA SER A 364 -0.72 -2.45 -25.55
C SER A 364 -1.69 -1.57 -24.76
N PRO A 365 -1.19 -0.72 -23.86
CA PRO A 365 -2.05 0.22 -23.13
C PRO A 365 -2.63 1.28 -24.05
N PHE A 366 -3.73 1.90 -23.62
CA PHE A 366 -4.16 3.18 -24.16
C PHE A 366 -3.26 4.33 -23.65
N ALA A 367 -3.45 5.53 -24.21
CA ALA A 367 -2.64 6.70 -23.87
C ALA A 367 -2.63 6.99 -22.36
N ILE A 368 -1.50 7.49 -21.85
CA ILE A 368 -1.38 7.85 -20.44
C ILE A 368 -2.33 9.02 -20.11
N ASP A 369 -3.02 8.91 -18.98
CA ASP A 369 -3.84 9.99 -18.45
C ASP A 369 -2.94 11.02 -17.77
N LEU A 370 -2.95 12.25 -18.28
CA LEU A 370 -2.17 13.34 -17.72
C LEU A 370 -2.74 13.78 -16.36
N GLN A 371 -1.86 14.24 -15.49
CA GLN A 371 -2.27 14.86 -14.23
C GLN A 371 -2.94 16.20 -14.50
N ALA A 372 -4.03 16.45 -13.78
CA ALA A 372 -4.67 17.75 -13.72
C ALA A 372 -3.83 18.77 -12.93
N GLU A 373 -4.28 20.03 -12.85
CA GLU A 373 -3.55 21.14 -12.22
C GLU A 373 -3.09 20.85 -10.77
N HIS A 374 -3.89 20.10 -10.02
CA HIS A 374 -3.65 19.71 -8.62
C HIS A 374 -2.91 18.35 -8.49
N GLY A 375 -2.39 17.79 -9.60
CA GLY A 375 -1.47 16.65 -9.58
C GLY A 375 -2.09 15.26 -9.71
N PHE A 376 -3.43 15.13 -9.78
CA PHE A 376 -4.11 13.83 -9.88
C PHE A 376 -4.67 13.57 -11.28
N ASN A 377 -4.64 12.31 -11.73
CA ASN A 377 -5.05 11.87 -13.07
C ASN A 377 -6.41 11.15 -13.10
N ASN A 378 -7.22 11.30 -12.04
CA ASN A 378 -8.51 10.63 -11.89
C ASN A 378 -9.69 11.63 -11.81
N GLN A 379 -9.56 12.82 -12.39
CA GLN A 379 -10.64 13.81 -12.42
C GLN A 379 -11.60 13.61 -13.59
N GLY A 380 -12.91 13.64 -13.30
CA GLY A 380 -13.95 13.33 -14.28
C GLY A 380 -14.06 14.31 -15.44
N ASP A 381 -13.83 15.60 -15.20
CA ASP A 381 -13.84 16.68 -16.20
C ASP A 381 -12.65 16.58 -17.20
N GLN A 382 -11.54 15.96 -16.81
CA GLN A 382 -10.37 15.78 -17.67
C GLN A 382 -10.36 14.42 -18.40
N LEU A 383 -11.10 13.44 -17.91
CA LEU A 383 -11.11 12.09 -18.47
C LEU A 383 -12.22 11.88 -19.52
N SER A 384 -12.25 12.75 -20.55
CA SER A 384 -13.16 12.59 -21.69
C SER A 384 -12.85 11.33 -22.52
N VAL A 385 -13.86 10.83 -23.26
CA VAL A 385 -13.70 9.69 -24.18
C VAL A 385 -13.99 10.13 -25.60
N SER A 386 -12.96 10.08 -26.46
CA SER A 386 -13.12 10.23 -27.90
C SER A 386 -13.58 8.91 -28.53
N PRO A 387 -14.22 8.93 -29.71
CA PRO A 387 -14.54 7.71 -30.46
C PRO A 387 -13.32 6.80 -30.69
N ILE A 388 -12.14 7.39 -30.92
CA ILE A 388 -10.87 6.67 -31.09
C ILE A 388 -10.49 5.90 -29.82
N LEU A 389 -10.71 6.50 -28.66
CA LEU A 389 -10.43 5.87 -27.38
C LEU A 389 -11.40 4.70 -27.10
N LEU A 390 -12.67 4.83 -27.48
CA LEU A 390 -13.64 3.73 -27.37
C LEU A 390 -13.25 2.53 -28.25
N GLU A 391 -12.78 2.77 -29.47
CA GLU A 391 -12.27 1.71 -30.33
C GLU A 391 -11.03 1.05 -29.72
N SER A 392 -10.17 1.84 -29.07
CA SER A 392 -8.99 1.34 -28.37
C SER A 392 -9.37 0.43 -27.19
N PHE A 393 -10.42 0.73 -26.43
CA PHE A 393 -10.91 -0.16 -25.36
C PHE A 393 -11.41 -1.49 -25.91
N LEU A 394 -12.14 -1.49 -27.04
CA LEU A 394 -12.60 -2.74 -27.66
C LEU A 394 -11.42 -3.58 -28.19
N LYS A 395 -10.45 -2.95 -28.85
CA LYS A 395 -9.23 -3.61 -29.31
C LYS A 395 -8.44 -4.18 -28.14
N LEU A 396 -8.33 -3.42 -27.05
CA LEU A 396 -7.65 -3.83 -25.83
C LEU A 396 -8.35 -5.01 -25.13
N GLY A 397 -9.67 -4.96 -24.95
CA GLY A 397 -10.43 -6.07 -24.38
C GLY A 397 -10.24 -7.36 -25.18
N ARG A 398 -10.22 -7.26 -26.52
CA ARG A 398 -9.96 -8.39 -27.41
C ARG A 398 -8.52 -8.89 -27.35
N SER A 399 -7.52 -8.01 -27.27
CA SER A 399 -6.12 -8.44 -27.19
C SER A 399 -5.82 -9.14 -25.87
N ILE A 400 -6.43 -8.70 -24.76
CA ILE A 400 -6.28 -9.34 -23.44
C ILE A 400 -6.73 -10.80 -23.48
N VAL A 401 -7.99 -11.06 -23.86
CA VAL A 401 -8.59 -12.40 -23.78
C VAL A 401 -8.05 -13.37 -24.83
N ASN A 402 -7.51 -12.86 -25.94
CA ASN A 402 -6.95 -13.66 -27.03
C ASN A 402 -5.41 -13.72 -26.99
N ALA A 403 -4.78 -13.19 -25.94
CA ALA A 403 -3.34 -13.33 -25.76
C ALA A 403 -2.97 -14.82 -25.63
N ARG A 404 -1.82 -15.21 -26.18
CA ARG A 404 -1.38 -16.61 -26.22
C ARG A 404 -1.27 -17.23 -24.82
N GLU A 405 -0.87 -16.42 -23.86
CA GLU A 405 -0.62 -16.83 -22.48
C GLU A 405 -1.90 -16.85 -21.64
N PHE A 406 -3.01 -16.29 -22.13
CA PHE A 406 -4.21 -15.98 -21.33
C PHE A 406 -4.73 -17.19 -20.52
N ASP A 407 -4.84 -18.36 -21.16
CA ASP A 407 -5.42 -19.55 -20.52
C ASP A 407 -4.53 -20.09 -19.38
N GLY A 408 -3.20 -19.95 -19.49
CA GLY A 408 -2.26 -20.28 -18.41
C GLY A 408 -2.10 -19.15 -17.37
N TYR A 409 -2.69 -18.00 -17.65
CA TYR A 409 -2.48 -16.75 -16.92
C TYR A 409 -3.67 -16.33 -16.05
N SER A 410 -4.89 -16.69 -16.47
CA SER A 410 -6.13 -16.48 -15.73
C SER A 410 -6.46 -17.70 -14.86
N ALA A 411 -6.86 -17.47 -13.60
CA ALA A 411 -7.40 -18.54 -12.76
C ALA A 411 -8.83 -18.97 -13.17
N LEU A 412 -9.49 -18.21 -14.05
CA LEU A 412 -10.86 -18.48 -14.50
C LEU A 412 -10.93 -19.46 -15.68
N THR A 413 -9.79 -19.94 -16.19
CA THR A 413 -9.71 -20.82 -17.36
C THR A 413 -10.54 -22.08 -17.16
N ASP A 414 -10.45 -22.70 -15.99
CA ASP A 414 -11.14 -23.96 -15.67
C ASP A 414 -12.57 -23.77 -15.13
N SER A 415 -13.01 -22.52 -14.96
CA SER A 415 -14.35 -22.18 -14.44
C SER A 415 -15.17 -21.42 -15.49
N LEU A 416 -14.98 -20.10 -15.61
CA LEU A 416 -15.74 -19.23 -16.50
C LEU A 416 -15.53 -19.58 -17.98
N PHE A 417 -14.29 -19.91 -18.38
CA PHE A 417 -13.95 -20.15 -19.79
C PHE A 417 -14.06 -21.62 -20.23
N ARG A 418 -14.19 -22.55 -19.28
CA ARG A 418 -14.35 -23.98 -19.57
C ARG A 418 -15.78 -24.27 -20.03
N ALA A 419 -15.93 -25.03 -21.11
CA ALA A 419 -17.24 -25.47 -21.58
C ALA A 419 -18.01 -26.24 -20.48
N PRO A 420 -19.34 -26.07 -20.37
CA PRO A 420 -20.16 -26.95 -19.54
C PRO A 420 -19.97 -28.41 -19.95
N ASP A 421 -20.03 -29.33 -18.99
CA ASP A 421 -19.96 -30.77 -19.29
C ASP A 421 -21.24 -31.27 -20.01
N GLU A 422 -22.32 -30.48 -19.97
CA GLU A 422 -23.57 -30.72 -20.69
C GLU A 422 -23.39 -30.61 -22.22
N LYS A 423 -23.80 -31.65 -22.94
CA LYS A 423 -23.69 -31.74 -24.40
C LYS A 423 -24.85 -31.07 -25.12
N ASP A 424 -26.01 -30.99 -24.49
CA ASP A 424 -27.16 -30.28 -25.05
C ASP A 424 -26.98 -28.76 -24.89
N HIS A 425 -26.63 -28.09 -25.99
CA HIS A 425 -26.43 -26.64 -26.01
C HIS A 425 -27.71 -25.86 -25.66
N THR A 426 -28.90 -26.46 -25.72
CA THR A 426 -30.15 -25.80 -25.31
C THR A 426 -30.24 -25.61 -23.79
N LEU A 427 -29.48 -26.38 -23.02
CA LEU A 427 -29.37 -26.29 -21.56
C LEU A 427 -28.23 -25.39 -21.08
N TRP A 428 -27.44 -24.83 -22.00
CA TRP A 428 -26.34 -23.92 -21.65
C TRP A 428 -26.77 -22.55 -21.10
N PRO A 429 -27.87 -21.91 -21.56
CA PRO A 429 -28.28 -20.60 -21.06
C PRO A 429 -28.34 -20.46 -19.53
N PRO A 430 -29.02 -21.35 -18.76
CA PRO A 430 -29.03 -21.24 -17.30
C PRO A 430 -27.65 -21.41 -16.65
N ILE A 431 -26.79 -22.28 -17.19
CA ILE A 431 -25.41 -22.46 -16.69
C ILE A 431 -24.58 -21.20 -16.94
N ILE A 432 -24.75 -20.59 -18.12
CA ILE A 432 -24.08 -19.32 -18.47
C ILE A 432 -24.61 -18.18 -17.60
N GLU A 433 -25.92 -18.15 -17.30
CA GLU A 433 -26.53 -17.17 -16.39
C GLU A 433 -25.90 -17.23 -14.99
N GLU A 434 -25.76 -18.43 -14.43
CA GLU A 434 -25.15 -18.66 -13.11
C GLU A 434 -23.69 -18.18 -13.08
N ARG A 435 -22.92 -18.47 -14.14
CA ARG A 435 -21.51 -18.05 -14.23
C ARG A 435 -21.33 -16.55 -14.51
N LEU A 436 -22.17 -15.97 -15.37
CA LEU A 436 -22.04 -14.56 -15.77
C LEU A 436 -22.58 -13.59 -14.73
N ARG A 437 -23.56 -13.97 -13.90
CA ARG A 437 -24.15 -13.06 -12.92
C ARG A 437 -23.11 -12.47 -11.95
N PRO A 438 -22.32 -13.26 -11.19
CA PRO A 438 -21.30 -12.71 -10.29
C PRO A 438 -20.19 -11.98 -11.05
N PHE A 439 -19.83 -12.47 -12.24
CA PHE A 439 -18.83 -11.83 -13.09
C PHE A 439 -19.27 -10.41 -13.53
N LEU A 440 -20.50 -10.26 -14.00
CA LEU A 440 -21.06 -8.98 -14.43
C LEU A 440 -21.31 -8.05 -13.25
N GLU A 441 -21.78 -8.57 -12.12
CA GLU A 441 -21.99 -7.78 -10.90
C GLU A 441 -20.69 -7.15 -10.41
N ARG A 442 -19.60 -7.93 -10.40
CA ARG A 442 -18.27 -7.43 -10.04
C ARG A 442 -17.70 -6.49 -11.09
N ALA A 443 -17.87 -6.79 -12.38
CA ALA A 443 -17.40 -5.94 -13.47
C ALA A 443 -18.10 -4.56 -13.50
N PHE A 444 -19.41 -4.54 -13.28
CA PHE A 444 -20.23 -3.31 -13.33
C PHE A 444 -20.47 -2.70 -11.97
N ARG A 445 -19.99 -3.33 -10.89
CA ARG A 445 -20.05 -2.86 -9.50
C ARG A 445 -21.46 -2.45 -9.10
N SER A 446 -22.45 -3.19 -9.58
CA SER A 446 -23.86 -2.88 -9.44
C SER A 446 -24.70 -4.14 -9.59
N ALA A 447 -25.87 -4.15 -8.95
CA ALA A 447 -26.84 -5.22 -9.13
C ALA A 447 -27.20 -5.41 -10.61
N ILE A 448 -27.24 -6.66 -11.05
CA ILE A 448 -27.51 -7.04 -12.44
C ILE A 448 -28.97 -7.46 -12.57
N ASN A 449 -29.74 -6.67 -13.33
CA ASN A 449 -31.10 -7.05 -13.71
C ASN A 449 -31.11 -8.16 -14.78
N ASP A 450 -32.18 -8.94 -14.81
CA ASP A 450 -32.29 -10.10 -15.69
C ASP A 450 -32.27 -9.74 -17.18
N ALA A 451 -32.78 -8.56 -17.55
CA ALA A 451 -32.72 -8.08 -18.94
C ALA A 451 -31.28 -7.86 -19.41
N THR A 452 -30.42 -7.30 -18.54
CA THR A 452 -28.99 -7.11 -18.82
C THR A 452 -28.29 -8.46 -18.90
N LEU A 453 -28.53 -9.35 -17.93
CA LEU A 453 -27.93 -10.68 -17.94
C LEU A 453 -28.29 -11.46 -19.21
N LYS A 454 -29.58 -11.54 -19.55
CA LYS A 454 -30.08 -12.22 -20.76
C LYS A 454 -29.46 -11.66 -22.04
N ARG A 455 -29.17 -10.36 -22.10
CA ARG A 455 -28.48 -9.74 -23.25
C ARG A 455 -27.06 -10.29 -23.44
N TYR A 456 -26.30 -10.44 -22.35
CA TYR A 456 -24.95 -11.01 -22.41
C TYR A 456 -24.97 -12.52 -22.68
N VAL A 457 -25.90 -13.25 -22.08
CA VAL A 457 -26.09 -14.70 -22.35
C VAL A 457 -26.45 -14.93 -23.82
N SER A 458 -27.39 -14.15 -24.37
CA SER A 458 -27.76 -14.22 -25.79
C SER A 458 -26.58 -13.91 -26.70
N PHE A 459 -25.67 -13.01 -26.30
CA PHE A 459 -24.46 -12.73 -27.03
C PHE A 459 -23.48 -13.93 -27.02
N VAL A 460 -23.29 -14.58 -25.88
CA VAL A 460 -22.50 -15.82 -25.79
C VAL A 460 -23.08 -16.90 -26.70
N MET A 461 -24.39 -17.16 -26.61
CA MET A 461 -25.04 -18.19 -27.42
C MET A 461 -24.88 -17.93 -28.93
N ARG A 462 -24.99 -16.67 -29.37
CA ARG A 462 -24.71 -16.32 -30.78
C ARG A 462 -23.27 -16.60 -31.19
N GLU A 463 -22.29 -16.29 -30.34
CA GLU A 463 -20.88 -16.55 -30.64
C GLU A 463 -20.57 -18.05 -30.63
N VAL A 464 -21.20 -18.83 -29.75
CA VAL A 464 -21.13 -20.30 -29.76
C VAL A 464 -21.67 -20.84 -31.08
N SER A 465 -22.85 -20.40 -31.53
CA SER A 465 -23.42 -20.83 -32.81
C SER A 465 -22.55 -20.43 -34.01
N ARG A 466 -21.80 -19.32 -33.92
CA ARG A 466 -20.95 -18.82 -35.00
C ARG A 466 -19.65 -19.61 -35.16
N HIS A 467 -19.00 -19.97 -34.06
CA HIS A 467 -17.64 -20.55 -34.08
C HIS A 467 -17.54 -21.97 -33.55
N GLY A 468 -18.59 -22.50 -32.92
CA GLY A 468 -18.59 -23.82 -32.30
C GLY A 468 -17.68 -23.94 -31.06
N ASN A 469 -17.15 -22.84 -30.52
CA ASN A 469 -16.19 -22.85 -29.42
C ASN A 469 -16.69 -22.00 -28.23
N TYR A 470 -17.02 -22.67 -27.12
CA TYR A 470 -17.49 -22.02 -25.89
C TYR A 470 -16.45 -21.08 -25.29
N SER A 471 -15.19 -21.52 -25.16
CA SER A 471 -14.12 -20.70 -24.58
C SER A 471 -13.94 -19.42 -25.39
N GLN A 472 -13.95 -19.51 -26.73
CA GLN A 472 -13.87 -18.34 -27.59
C GLN A 472 -15.09 -17.41 -27.45
N ALA A 473 -16.30 -17.96 -27.31
CA ALA A 473 -17.50 -17.17 -27.08
C ALA A 473 -17.45 -16.44 -25.71
N MET A 474 -16.94 -17.11 -24.67
CA MET A 474 -16.73 -16.51 -23.37
C MET A 474 -15.62 -15.44 -23.40
N LYS A 475 -14.54 -15.64 -24.15
CA LYS A 475 -13.53 -14.60 -24.41
C LYS A 475 -14.16 -13.40 -25.12
N SER A 476 -14.99 -13.62 -26.14
CA SER A 476 -15.71 -12.55 -26.84
C SER A 476 -16.62 -11.73 -25.92
N VAL A 477 -17.40 -12.38 -25.02
CA VAL A 477 -18.27 -11.66 -24.08
C VAL A 477 -17.47 -10.88 -23.05
N THR A 478 -16.37 -11.46 -22.54
CA THR A 478 -15.45 -10.78 -21.63
C THR A 478 -14.84 -9.53 -22.25
N ALA A 479 -14.39 -9.60 -23.51
CA ALA A 479 -13.90 -8.44 -24.23
C ALA A 479 -14.97 -7.34 -24.37
N ALA A 480 -16.23 -7.72 -24.59
CA ALA A 480 -17.35 -6.78 -24.63
C ALA A 480 -17.66 -6.16 -23.26
N VAL A 481 -17.50 -6.91 -22.17
CA VAL A 481 -17.64 -6.41 -20.79
C VAL A 481 -16.55 -5.38 -20.49
N LEU A 482 -15.28 -5.68 -20.81
CA LEU A 482 -14.16 -4.76 -20.58
C LEU A 482 -14.25 -3.45 -21.37
N ALA A 483 -14.92 -3.48 -22.54
CA ALA A 483 -15.16 -2.30 -23.36
C ALA A 483 -16.47 -1.57 -23.02
N SER A 484 -17.28 -2.08 -22.10
CA SER A 484 -18.57 -1.50 -21.73
C SER A 484 -18.40 -0.20 -20.94
N PRO A 485 -19.19 0.85 -21.21
CA PRO A 485 -19.23 2.03 -20.35
C PRO A 485 -19.48 1.71 -18.88
N ARG A 486 -20.25 0.66 -18.58
CA ARG A 486 -20.51 0.20 -17.20
C ARG A 486 -19.28 -0.37 -16.50
N PHE A 487 -18.30 -0.87 -17.26
CA PHE A 487 -17.00 -1.28 -16.71
C PHE A 487 -16.04 -0.09 -16.65
N LEU A 488 -16.02 0.73 -17.71
CA LEU A 488 -15.07 1.83 -17.88
C LEU A 488 -15.35 3.03 -16.97
N TYR A 489 -16.60 3.28 -16.57
CA TYR A 489 -16.98 4.44 -15.78
C TYR A 489 -17.33 4.09 -14.34
N LEU A 490 -16.94 4.98 -13.43
CA LEU A 490 -17.45 5.08 -12.08
C LEU A 490 -18.54 6.15 -12.10
N THR A 491 -19.75 5.74 -11.75
CA THR A 491 -20.95 6.58 -11.77
C THR A 491 -21.60 6.54 -10.40
N GLU A 492 -21.86 7.70 -9.83
CA GLU A 492 -22.72 7.88 -8.66
C GLU A 492 -24.06 8.46 -9.16
N THR A 493 -25.16 7.77 -8.91
CA THR A 493 -26.48 8.08 -9.45
C THR A 493 -27.18 9.06 -8.53
N LYS A 494 -27.68 10.16 -9.08
CA LYS A 494 -28.54 11.11 -8.36
C LYS A 494 -29.96 11.05 -8.91
N LYS A 495 -30.97 11.24 -8.05
CA LYS A 495 -32.32 11.58 -8.48
C LYS A 495 -32.42 13.06 -8.83
N ASP A 496 -31.69 13.93 -8.13
CA ASP A 496 -31.59 15.37 -8.41
C ASP A 496 -30.13 15.86 -8.42
N ALA A 497 -29.70 16.52 -9.50
CA ALA A 497 -28.34 17.03 -9.65
C ALA A 497 -27.90 17.97 -8.50
N SER A 498 -28.85 18.71 -7.92
CA SER A 498 -28.63 19.69 -6.86
C SER A 498 -28.70 19.12 -5.44
N ALA A 499 -29.21 17.90 -5.27
CA ALA A 499 -29.36 17.27 -3.96
C ALA A 499 -28.09 16.52 -3.53
N GLU A 500 -27.79 16.60 -2.23
CA GLU A 500 -26.84 15.72 -1.54
C GLU A 500 -27.58 14.43 -1.14
N GLU A 501 -27.53 13.44 -2.01
CA GLU A 501 -28.09 12.11 -1.76
C GLU A 501 -27.02 11.17 -1.17
N PRO A 502 -27.36 10.30 -0.19
CA PRO A 502 -26.46 9.28 0.31
C PRO A 502 -26.08 8.30 -0.81
N LEU A 503 -24.82 7.86 -0.83
CA LEU A 503 -24.38 6.82 -1.75
C LEU A 503 -25.15 5.51 -1.50
N THR A 504 -25.50 4.81 -2.56
CA THR A 504 -25.94 3.41 -2.44
C THR A 504 -24.82 2.54 -1.92
N SER A 505 -25.14 1.38 -1.33
CA SER A 505 -24.10 0.48 -0.80
C SER A 505 -23.11 0.01 -1.87
N TYR A 506 -23.54 -0.14 -3.13
CA TYR A 506 -22.64 -0.45 -4.26
C TYR A 506 -21.70 0.72 -4.62
N GLU A 507 -22.21 1.95 -4.60
CA GLU A 507 -21.40 3.15 -4.84
C GLU A 507 -20.40 3.36 -3.70
N LEU A 508 -20.81 3.10 -2.45
CA LEU A 508 -19.93 3.15 -1.28
C LEU A 508 -18.81 2.09 -1.37
N ALA A 509 -19.15 0.85 -1.72
CA ALA A 509 -18.18 -0.21 -1.97
C ALA A 509 -17.19 0.15 -3.08
N THR A 510 -17.69 0.71 -4.18
CA THR A 510 -16.88 1.16 -5.31
C THR A 510 -15.94 2.29 -4.89
N ARG A 511 -16.44 3.27 -4.15
CA ARG A 511 -15.64 4.40 -3.68
C ARG A 511 -14.53 3.94 -2.74
N LEU A 512 -14.83 3.03 -1.81
CA LEU A 512 -13.85 2.40 -0.94
C LEU A 512 -12.78 1.63 -1.73
N SER A 513 -13.19 0.78 -2.68
CA SER A 513 -12.26 -0.08 -3.42
C SER A 513 -11.32 0.72 -4.31
N PHE A 514 -11.82 1.75 -5.01
CA PHE A 514 -10.97 2.57 -5.87
C PHE A 514 -10.10 3.53 -5.05
N PHE A 515 -10.56 4.00 -3.90
CA PHE A 515 -9.75 4.82 -3.01
C PHE A 515 -8.59 4.01 -2.39
N LEU A 516 -8.87 2.86 -1.78
CA LEU A 516 -7.88 2.09 -1.03
C LEU A 516 -7.04 1.16 -1.91
N TRP A 517 -7.64 0.57 -2.95
CA TRP A 517 -7.02 -0.48 -3.76
C TRP A 517 -6.84 -0.11 -5.24
N SER A 518 -7.40 1.02 -5.70
CA SER A 518 -7.39 1.42 -7.13
C SER A 518 -7.86 0.30 -8.07
N THR A 519 -8.86 -0.48 -7.65
CA THR A 519 -9.38 -1.65 -8.37
C THR A 519 -10.82 -1.98 -7.93
N LEU A 520 -11.40 -3.03 -8.52
CA LEU A 520 -12.74 -3.52 -8.21
C LEU A 520 -12.88 -3.96 -6.74
N PRO A 521 -14.08 -3.80 -6.15
CA PRO A 521 -14.39 -4.42 -4.88
C PRO A 521 -14.30 -5.95 -5.01
N ASP A 522 -13.88 -6.61 -3.93
CA ASP A 522 -13.87 -8.07 -3.83
C ASP A 522 -15.24 -8.62 -3.42
N GLU A 523 -15.42 -9.94 -3.48
CA GLU A 523 -16.74 -10.54 -3.24
C GLU A 523 -17.27 -10.25 -1.82
N GLU A 524 -16.40 -10.18 -0.82
CA GLU A 524 -16.81 -9.85 0.56
C GLU A 524 -17.43 -8.45 0.64
N LEU A 525 -16.79 -7.45 0.02
CA LEU A 525 -17.30 -6.08 -0.02
C LEU A 525 -18.54 -5.94 -0.91
N ILE A 526 -18.61 -6.67 -2.03
CA ILE A 526 -19.80 -6.72 -2.89
C ILE A 526 -20.96 -7.38 -2.17
N ALA A 527 -20.74 -8.47 -1.44
CA ALA A 527 -21.77 -9.17 -0.70
C ALA A 527 -22.37 -8.28 0.40
N SER A 528 -21.52 -7.54 1.13
CA SER A 528 -21.98 -6.52 2.09
C SER A 528 -22.79 -5.42 1.39
N ALA A 529 -22.33 -4.94 0.23
CA ALA A 529 -23.10 -3.99 -0.57
C ALA A 529 -24.45 -4.53 -1.05
N ARG A 530 -24.49 -5.79 -1.49
CA ARG A 530 -25.68 -6.51 -1.96
C ARG A 530 -26.70 -6.70 -0.84
N ASN A 531 -26.24 -7.00 0.37
CA ASN A 531 -27.08 -7.18 1.56
C ASN A 531 -27.53 -5.85 2.18
N GLY A 532 -26.86 -4.74 1.84
CA GLY A 532 -27.20 -3.40 2.32
C GLY A 532 -26.62 -3.04 3.70
N ASP A 533 -25.80 -3.90 4.29
CA ASP A 533 -25.20 -3.71 5.61
C ASP A 533 -23.93 -2.84 5.61
N LEU A 534 -23.32 -2.59 4.44
CA LEU A 534 -22.10 -1.77 4.31
C LEU A 534 -22.26 -0.33 4.84
N SER A 535 -23.50 0.17 4.90
CA SER A 535 -23.80 1.50 5.45
C SER A 535 -23.74 1.55 6.98
N GLN A 536 -23.71 0.39 7.66
CA GLN A 536 -23.60 0.33 9.11
C GLN A 536 -22.18 0.70 9.55
N PRO A 537 -22.00 1.62 10.52
CA PRO A 537 -20.67 2.13 10.90
C PRO A 537 -19.66 1.06 11.30
N ASP A 538 -20.09 0.04 12.05
CA ASP A 538 -19.19 -1.02 12.52
C ASP A 538 -18.75 -1.95 11.38
N VAL A 539 -19.67 -2.30 10.47
CA VAL A 539 -19.40 -3.10 9.25
C VAL A 539 -18.48 -2.33 8.31
N TYR A 540 -18.78 -1.04 8.08
CA TYR A 540 -17.96 -0.14 7.29
C TYR A 540 -16.52 -0.07 7.83
N ALA A 541 -16.37 0.20 9.13
CA ALA A 541 -15.07 0.28 9.77
C ALA A 541 -14.30 -1.05 9.73
N ALA A 542 -14.99 -2.18 9.85
CA ALA A 542 -14.39 -3.51 9.71
C ALA A 542 -13.85 -3.73 8.28
N HIS A 543 -14.63 -3.40 7.25
CA HIS A 543 -14.17 -3.50 5.87
C HIS A 543 -13.00 -2.56 5.58
N VAL A 544 -13.01 -1.32 6.07
CA VAL A 544 -11.88 -0.38 5.91
C VAL A 544 -10.61 -0.97 6.53
N ARG A 545 -10.66 -1.50 7.76
CA ARG A 545 -9.51 -2.13 8.41
C ARG A 545 -8.98 -3.32 7.60
N ARG A 546 -9.86 -4.25 7.23
CA ARG A 546 -9.53 -5.41 6.39
C ARG A 546 -8.89 -5.01 5.07
N MET A 547 -9.41 -3.97 4.43
CA MET A 547 -8.88 -3.47 3.16
C MET A 547 -7.50 -2.83 3.32
N LEU A 548 -7.26 -2.10 4.42
CA LEU A 548 -5.95 -1.57 4.76
C LEU A 548 -4.94 -2.65 5.17
N GLU A 549 -5.40 -3.81 5.64
CA GLU A 549 -4.56 -4.98 5.95
C GLU A 549 -4.19 -5.79 4.69
N SER A 550 -4.95 -5.65 3.60
CA SER A 550 -4.68 -6.33 2.34
C SER A 550 -3.43 -5.78 1.62
N PRO A 551 -2.62 -6.63 0.97
CA PRO A 551 -1.53 -6.19 0.09
C PRO A 551 -1.97 -5.23 -1.03
N LYS A 552 -3.26 -5.24 -1.40
CA LYS A 552 -3.82 -4.30 -2.39
C LYS A 552 -3.77 -2.84 -1.92
N SER A 553 -3.71 -2.58 -0.62
CA SER A 553 -3.58 -1.22 -0.06
C SER A 553 -2.29 -0.51 -0.48
N LYS A 554 -1.31 -1.25 -1.03
CA LYS A 554 -0.11 -0.67 -1.65
C LYS A 554 -0.44 0.37 -2.72
N ALA A 555 -1.61 0.27 -3.34
CA ALA A 555 -2.11 1.26 -4.29
C ALA A 555 -2.12 2.69 -3.72
N LEU A 556 -2.31 2.87 -2.40
CA LEU A 556 -2.21 4.20 -1.76
C LEU A 556 -0.81 4.80 -1.91
N ALA A 557 0.25 4.01 -1.79
CA ALA A 557 1.61 4.50 -2.02
C ALA A 557 1.90 4.66 -3.52
N GLU A 558 1.65 3.62 -4.31
CA GLU A 558 2.00 3.57 -5.73
C GLU A 558 1.22 4.58 -6.59
N ASN A 559 -0.03 4.84 -6.23
CA ASN A 559 -0.92 5.70 -7.00
C ASN A 559 -1.16 7.05 -6.32
N PHE A 560 -1.63 7.07 -5.07
CA PHE A 560 -1.98 8.31 -4.39
C PHE A 560 -0.75 9.11 -3.95
N ALA A 561 0.15 8.55 -3.13
CA ALA A 561 1.31 9.28 -2.59
C ALA A 561 2.26 9.73 -3.71
N ARG A 562 2.46 8.89 -4.73
CA ARG A 562 3.24 9.24 -5.92
C ARG A 562 2.74 10.50 -6.63
N GLN A 563 1.41 10.61 -6.81
CA GLN A 563 0.77 11.75 -7.47
C GLN A 563 0.74 12.98 -6.58
N TRP A 564 0.37 12.80 -5.32
CA TRP A 564 0.34 13.87 -4.31
C TRP A 564 1.70 14.57 -4.19
N LEU A 565 2.79 13.79 -4.16
CA LEU A 565 4.16 14.31 -4.08
C LEU A 565 4.77 14.66 -5.44
N ARG A 566 4.02 14.50 -6.55
CA ARG A 566 4.47 14.74 -7.93
C ARG A 566 5.82 14.08 -8.26
N LEU A 567 6.04 12.86 -7.76
CA LEU A 567 7.34 12.18 -7.85
C LEU A 567 7.76 11.91 -9.30
N ASP A 568 6.81 11.87 -10.23
CA ASP A 568 7.10 11.78 -11.66
C ASP A 568 7.93 12.95 -12.20
N GLN A 569 7.81 14.14 -11.60
CA GLN A 569 8.61 15.31 -11.99
C GLN A 569 10.04 15.25 -11.48
N LEU A 570 10.28 14.48 -10.41
CA LEU A 570 11.59 14.37 -9.78
C LEU A 570 12.62 13.70 -10.71
N ILE A 571 12.17 12.74 -11.54
CA ILE A 571 13.05 12.07 -12.53
C ILE A 571 13.56 13.05 -13.58
N THR A 572 12.73 14.03 -13.94
CA THR A 572 13.04 15.03 -14.97
C THR A 572 13.62 16.32 -14.40
N ALA A 573 13.72 16.43 -13.08
CA ALA A 573 14.30 17.61 -12.43
C ALA A 573 15.79 17.72 -12.80
N VAL A 574 16.19 18.90 -13.28
CA VAL A 574 17.57 19.21 -13.62
C VAL A 574 18.04 20.29 -12.64
N PRO A 575 18.78 19.92 -11.57
CA PRO A 575 19.38 20.89 -10.65
C PRO A 575 20.23 21.91 -11.40
N ASP A 576 20.33 23.14 -10.89
CA ASP A 576 21.20 24.15 -11.49
C ASP A 576 22.67 23.67 -11.49
N PHE A 577 23.30 23.66 -12.67
CA PHE A 577 24.64 23.09 -12.84
C PHE A 577 25.70 23.84 -12.05
N ASP A 578 25.63 25.17 -12.05
CA ASP A 578 26.62 26.03 -11.41
C ASP A 578 26.56 25.94 -9.89
N ARG A 579 25.35 25.78 -9.33
CA ARG A 579 25.14 25.61 -7.89
C ARG A 579 25.45 24.20 -7.40
N PHE A 580 25.13 23.19 -8.19
CA PHE A 580 25.24 21.80 -7.81
C PHE A 580 26.30 21.07 -8.62
N GLN A 581 27.48 21.70 -8.80
CA GLN A 581 28.57 21.10 -9.57
C GLN A 581 28.93 19.70 -9.09
N ILE A 582 28.86 19.39 -7.78
CA ILE A 582 29.15 18.05 -7.26
C ILE A 582 28.17 16.99 -7.81
N TYR A 583 26.90 17.34 -7.96
CA TYR A 583 25.86 16.49 -8.58
C TYR A 583 26.21 16.13 -10.04
N TYR A 584 26.87 17.04 -10.75
CA TYR A 584 27.24 16.87 -12.16
C TYR A 584 28.70 16.44 -12.40
N SER A 585 29.61 16.74 -11.47
CA SER A 585 31.08 16.65 -11.62
C SER A 585 31.62 15.23 -11.73
N ARG A 586 30.82 14.25 -11.33
CA ARG A 586 31.04 12.84 -11.63
C ARG A 586 29.70 12.30 -12.03
N ILE A 587 29.54 12.00 -13.32
CA ILE A 587 28.70 10.94 -13.89
C ILE A 587 28.65 11.19 -15.42
N GLY A 588 29.23 10.30 -16.22
CA GLY A 588 28.73 10.13 -17.59
C GLY A 588 27.38 9.44 -17.51
N CYS A 589 26.35 9.86 -18.26
CA CYS A 589 25.07 9.16 -18.51
C CYS A 589 24.27 8.53 -17.34
N GLU A 590 24.62 8.69 -16.06
CA GLU A 590 23.99 8.00 -14.91
C GLU A 590 23.22 8.93 -13.95
N GLN A 591 23.02 10.22 -14.27
CA GLN A 591 22.38 11.21 -13.38
C GLN A 591 20.93 10.84 -13.07
N TRP A 592 20.23 10.28 -14.06
CA TRP A 592 18.90 9.73 -13.89
C TRP A 592 18.86 8.64 -12.80
N LYS A 593 19.97 7.91 -12.54
CA LYS A 593 20.00 6.80 -11.59
C LYS A 593 19.81 7.25 -10.13
N PHE A 594 20.37 8.40 -9.76
CA PHE A 594 20.21 8.95 -8.42
C PHE A 594 18.79 9.50 -8.20
N GLY A 595 18.24 10.22 -9.19
CA GLY A 595 16.85 10.67 -9.17
C GLY A 595 15.81 9.55 -9.03
N LEU A 596 16.15 8.31 -9.42
CA LEU A 596 15.29 7.16 -9.20
C LEU A 596 15.28 6.66 -7.76
N GLN A 597 16.40 6.77 -7.05
CA GLN A 597 16.46 6.39 -5.64
C GLN A 597 15.73 7.40 -4.75
N THR A 598 15.80 8.70 -5.11
CA THR A 598 15.11 9.77 -4.38
C THR A 598 13.59 9.72 -4.52
N MET A 599 13.04 9.10 -5.57
CA MET A 599 11.60 8.78 -5.65
C MET A 599 11.19 7.63 -4.73
N ALA A 600 12.05 6.62 -4.55
CA ALA A 600 11.71 5.45 -3.74
C ALA A 600 11.72 5.78 -2.24
N GLU A 601 12.59 6.67 -1.79
CA GLU A 601 12.67 7.13 -0.39
C GLU A 601 11.32 7.57 0.21
N PRO A 602 10.62 8.57 -0.34
CA PRO A 602 9.35 9.05 0.22
C PRO A 602 8.24 7.99 0.15
N LEU A 603 8.24 7.15 -0.89
CA LEU A 603 7.27 6.07 -1.03
C LEU A 603 7.48 4.99 0.03
N LEU A 604 8.72 4.56 0.29
CA LEU A 604 9.03 3.59 1.35
C LEU A 604 8.73 4.15 2.74
N LEU A 605 8.98 5.45 2.96
CA LEU A 605 8.56 6.12 4.19
C LEU A 605 7.04 6.09 4.35
N PHE A 606 6.29 6.47 3.32
CA PHE A 606 4.83 6.44 3.30
C PHE A 606 4.28 5.02 3.56
N GLU A 607 4.80 4.01 2.85
CA GLU A 607 4.44 2.60 3.06
C GLU A 607 4.72 2.16 4.50
N SER A 608 5.86 2.57 5.08
CA SER A 608 6.19 2.24 6.48
C SER A 608 5.21 2.84 7.48
N ILE A 609 4.81 4.10 7.29
CA ILE A 609 3.86 4.80 8.16
C ILE A 609 2.50 4.11 8.09
N MET A 610 2.07 3.72 6.89
CA MET A 610 0.79 3.07 6.67
C MET A 610 0.74 1.63 7.21
N VAL A 611 1.77 0.82 6.94
CA VAL A 611 1.84 -0.58 7.39
C VAL A 611 1.93 -0.67 8.92
N GLU A 612 2.71 0.22 9.53
CA GLU A 612 2.92 0.25 10.97
C GLU A 612 1.91 1.14 11.72
N ASP A 613 0.93 1.72 11.02
CA ASP A 613 -0.08 2.63 11.58
C ASP A 613 0.54 3.73 12.47
N ARG A 614 1.57 4.39 11.93
CA ARG A 614 2.30 5.47 12.61
C ARG A 614 1.59 6.80 12.43
N SER A 615 1.97 7.79 13.24
CA SER A 615 1.45 9.14 13.06
C SER A 615 1.77 9.71 11.67
N ILE A 616 0.76 10.31 11.04
CA ILE A 616 0.90 11.06 9.79
C ILE A 616 1.92 12.21 9.89
N MET A 617 2.19 12.70 11.10
CA MET A 617 3.18 13.75 11.35
C MET A 617 4.60 13.34 10.93
N LEU A 618 4.90 12.04 10.83
CA LEU A 618 6.16 11.53 10.30
C LEU A 618 6.36 11.83 8.80
N LEU A 619 5.31 12.24 8.07
CA LEU A 619 5.46 12.78 6.72
C LEU A 619 6.06 14.19 6.71
N VAL A 620 6.05 14.91 7.83
CA VAL A 620 6.61 16.27 7.95
C VAL A 620 7.88 16.26 8.79
N ASP A 621 7.86 15.56 9.91
CA ASP A 621 8.93 15.57 10.91
C ASP A 621 9.25 14.12 11.28
N SER A 622 10.07 13.46 10.45
CA SER A 622 10.47 12.07 10.67
C SER A 622 11.83 11.98 11.37
N ASN A 623 11.95 11.03 12.28
CA ASN A 623 13.23 10.61 12.87
C ASN A 623 13.89 9.44 12.14
N TYR A 624 13.26 8.90 11.08
CA TYR A 624 13.83 7.85 10.23
C TYR A 624 13.47 8.02 8.75
N SER A 625 14.26 7.41 7.87
CA SER A 625 13.95 7.27 6.45
C SER A 625 14.45 5.93 5.91
N TYR A 626 14.05 5.59 4.69
CA TYR A 626 14.58 4.44 3.95
C TYR A 626 15.61 4.93 2.94
N ARG A 627 16.88 4.63 3.19
CA ARG A 627 17.99 5.07 2.33
C ARG A 627 18.90 3.94 1.90
N SER A 628 19.32 3.98 0.65
CA SER A 628 20.46 3.20 0.17
C SER A 628 21.76 3.70 0.82
N ASP A 629 22.82 2.88 0.75
CA ASP A 629 24.15 3.29 1.21
C ASP A 629 24.65 4.54 0.46
N GLU A 630 24.31 4.63 -0.83
CA GLU A 630 24.66 5.74 -1.71
C GLU A 630 23.94 7.04 -1.32
N MET A 631 22.62 6.99 -1.19
CA MET A 631 21.83 8.17 -0.84
C MET A 631 22.17 8.66 0.56
N ALA A 632 22.46 7.77 1.51
CA ALA A 632 22.94 8.17 2.83
C ALA A 632 24.30 8.91 2.78
N SER A 633 25.21 8.54 1.86
CA SER A 633 26.50 9.23 1.67
C SER A 633 26.30 10.69 1.24
N TRP A 634 25.27 10.99 0.44
CA TRP A 634 24.93 12.36 0.02
C TRP A 634 24.50 13.28 1.17
N TYR A 635 23.85 12.73 2.19
CA TYR A 635 23.44 13.51 3.37
C TYR A 635 24.58 13.69 4.39
N LYS A 636 25.47 12.69 4.54
CA LYS A 636 26.46 12.68 5.62
C LYS A 636 27.87 13.14 5.21
N ASP A 637 28.30 12.82 4.00
CA ASP A 637 29.70 12.99 3.62
C ASP A 637 29.94 14.39 3.03
N ALA A 638 30.96 15.09 3.52
CA ALA A 638 31.37 16.39 2.95
C ALA A 638 31.78 16.31 1.47
N ILE A 639 32.30 15.15 1.05
CA ILE A 639 32.50 14.79 -0.36
C ILE A 639 31.94 13.38 -0.52
N PRO A 640 30.72 13.24 -1.06
CA PRO A 640 30.15 11.93 -1.36
C PRO A 640 31.14 11.11 -2.21
N PHE A 641 31.26 9.81 -1.93
CA PHE A 641 32.09 8.87 -2.70
C PHE A 641 33.61 9.11 -2.70
N ARG A 642 34.16 9.75 -1.67
CA ARG A 642 35.62 9.94 -1.54
C ARG A 642 36.42 8.62 -1.64
N ASN A 643 35.88 7.52 -1.09
CA ASN A 643 36.53 6.20 -1.07
C ASN A 643 35.92 5.22 -2.10
N LYS A 644 36.73 4.29 -2.63
CA LYS A 644 36.29 3.26 -3.62
C LYS A 644 35.12 2.39 -3.12
N GLY A 645 34.94 2.23 -1.81
CA GLY A 645 33.85 1.46 -1.20
C GLY A 645 32.44 2.00 -1.51
N ASN A 646 32.30 3.32 -1.68
CA ASN A 646 31.01 3.95 -2.03
C ASN A 646 30.77 3.94 -3.55
N ARG A 647 31.78 3.67 -4.38
CA ARG A 647 31.74 3.89 -5.84
C ARG A 647 31.20 2.72 -6.67
N ASN A 648 31.02 1.53 -6.12
CA ASN A 648 30.87 0.31 -6.93
C ASN A 648 29.71 -0.62 -6.53
N ARG A 649 28.53 -0.08 -6.18
CA ARG A 649 27.36 -0.89 -5.76
C ARG A 649 26.04 -0.55 -6.44
N PHE A 650 26.00 0.35 -7.43
CA PHE A 650 24.75 0.63 -8.15
C PHE A 650 24.39 -0.57 -9.04
N ASN A 651 23.56 -1.46 -8.51
CA ASN A 651 22.98 -2.54 -9.29
C ASN A 651 21.80 -1.96 -10.10
N THR A 652 21.95 -1.93 -11.42
CA THR A 652 20.92 -1.46 -12.36
C THR A 652 19.68 -2.35 -12.37
N GLY A 653 19.72 -3.55 -11.79
CA GLY A 653 18.53 -4.36 -11.59
C GLY A 653 17.72 -3.95 -10.37
N SER A 654 18.38 -3.69 -9.24
CA SER A 654 17.72 -3.45 -7.96
C SER A 654 18.67 -2.82 -6.94
N GLN A 655 18.15 -2.01 -6.04
CA GLN A 655 18.89 -1.31 -5.01
C GLN A 655 18.36 -1.70 -3.62
N ARG A 656 19.29 -1.89 -2.68
CA ARG A 656 18.96 -2.12 -1.27
C ARG A 656 18.70 -0.80 -0.57
N PHE A 657 17.55 -0.69 0.10
CA PHE A 657 17.18 0.39 1.01
C PHE A 657 17.10 -0.16 2.43
N SER A 658 17.67 0.56 3.38
CA SER A 658 17.57 0.21 4.80
C SER A 658 16.91 1.35 5.56
N ARG A 659 16.11 1.00 6.56
CA ARG A 659 15.59 1.93 7.55
C ARG A 659 16.77 2.50 8.33
N ARG A 660 16.87 3.82 8.39
CA ARG A 660 17.94 4.53 9.09
C ARG A 660 17.36 5.62 9.96
N SER A 661 17.85 5.70 11.19
CA SER A 661 17.63 6.87 12.03
C SER A 661 18.33 8.09 11.42
N LEU A 662 17.66 9.23 11.50
CA LEU A 662 18.16 10.50 10.99
C LEU A 662 18.82 11.29 12.12
N GLU A 663 19.96 11.90 11.81
CA GLU A 663 20.69 12.77 12.76
C GLU A 663 20.02 14.14 12.87
N SER A 664 19.39 14.58 11.79
CA SER A 664 18.63 15.83 11.70
C SER A 664 17.23 15.56 11.18
N ARG A 665 16.22 16.13 11.86
CA ARG A 665 14.82 16.03 11.45
C ARG A 665 14.51 16.81 10.16
N ARG A 666 15.39 17.74 9.77
CA ARG A 666 15.30 18.45 8.49
C ARG A 666 15.52 17.55 7.27
N GLU A 667 16.11 16.37 7.48
CA GLU A 667 16.34 15.40 6.42
C GLU A 667 15.21 14.36 6.33
N GLY A 668 14.20 14.43 7.19
CA GLY A 668 13.15 13.43 7.33
C GLY A 668 11.79 13.91 6.85
N GLY A 669 10.92 12.98 6.50
CA GLY A 669 9.61 13.30 5.95
C GLY A 669 9.62 13.42 4.42
N VAL A 670 8.51 13.89 3.88
CA VAL A 670 8.29 14.17 2.45
C VAL A 670 8.12 15.67 2.18
N ILE A 671 7.96 16.47 3.24
CA ILE A 671 7.94 17.93 3.20
C ILE A 671 9.13 18.39 4.04
N THR A 672 10.29 18.59 3.41
CA THR A 672 11.47 19.14 4.09
C THR A 672 11.65 20.60 3.67
N SER A 673 11.91 21.44 4.67
CA SER A 673 12.04 22.91 4.57
C SER A 673 13.34 23.37 3.95
#